data_AF-A0A4Q1DB41-F1
#
_entry.id   AF-A0A4Q1DB41-F1
#
_cell.length_a   1.000
_cell.length_b   1.000
_cell.length_c   1.000
_cell.angle_alpha   90.00
_cell.angle_beta   90.00
_cell.angle_gamma   90.00
#
_symmetry.space_group_name_H-M   'P 1'
#
loop_
_entity.id
_entity.type
_entity.pdbx_description
1 polymer ?
#
loop_
_entity_poly.entity_id
_entity_poly.type
_entity_poly.pdbx_seq_one_letter_code
_entity_poly.pdbx_strand_id
1 'polypeptide(L)'
;MSKSNFKWCITVALLFLHLAAICQELSLAGRWNFEMDRDDVGIKQQWYLKQLRDSITLPGSMSQAGLGDDVGLHTKWTGTIYDSSFYFRTSMAPWRVPGNIKIPFWLTPVKHYVGAAWYQCKFTIPKDWAGKNISLQLERSHIQTTVWVDATMVGSCNSLVAPHLFTLPDNLNAGAHTLTIRVDNSIKDRNVGPDSHSVSDHTQGNWNGIVGKILLQSRPVVHMNEVQVFPDISSKKAKVVITIVNNESTPAEGRVLLNAKSVNSAKTHVPAPVAVSFAVRPGDTAAVVTELLLGEDMLLWDEFSPALYQLSLALQYKGATDYRETSFGMRQLTAGARAIEINGKKLHLRGDLNNCEFPLTGYPPMDVAGWRKVYAVAKEWGLNHFRFHSWCPPEAAFEAADEAGFYLQVEGPTWPNHGTSLGDNRFIDQYLYEETGRIMKAYGNHPSFCLFAAGNEPAGRNQVKYLQQFVEYWKAKDSRHLYTGASVAMSWPLYPGGDFMIKSGPRGLNWNKTRPETLTDYHEKIDTFKIPYITHEMGQWCAFPDFSEIPSYIGVTRARNLELFKADLERHGMGPWARDFLMASGKLQALCYKNEIEKSLRTRNSAGFQLLGLQDFPGQGTALVGVLNAMWKEKGYIHAKEWRRFCDTTVLLSRMPKFTYTNDEVFNVNLEICHHGAAPLKNIVISWRIVDENKKVFGAGTVTQNEIADTGNTALGGGYISLNLVQKASRLRLEAFIENTAIANEWDFWVYPKSVEEPSAKIYYTDTLDAKAEAVLKKGGTVFMNAAGRVVKGKEIVQYFTPVFWNTSWFKMRPPHTLGIWIDTASAAFKDFPTSYHSDLQWWEIVNNAQVMHLEDFPAGFRPLVQPIDTWFMNRKLGLLMEAKVGKGKLMICSADLFSDLANRPAARQLLYSLKRYMASNAFNPREEVHLAACRALFNTPSRETWDSFTNDTPDELKPGGHK
;
A
#
# COMPACT_ATOMS: atom_id res chain seq x y z
N MET A 1 -12.36 -3.77 -72.17
CA MET A 1 -13.44 -4.75 -71.87
C MET A 1 -12.99 -5.47 -70.60
N SER A 2 -13.70 -5.60 -69.49
CA SER A 2 -15.11 -5.44 -69.19
C SER A 2 -15.28 -5.15 -67.68
N LYS A 3 -16.21 -4.22 -67.40
CA LYS A 3 -16.89 -3.85 -66.15
C LYS A 3 -16.85 -4.86 -64.99
N SER A 4 -16.28 -4.45 -63.84
CA SER A 4 -16.62 -4.98 -62.49
C SER A 4 -16.09 -4.08 -61.37
N ASN A 5 -16.37 -2.78 -61.46
CA ASN A 5 -16.18 -1.79 -60.39
C ASN A 5 -17.44 -0.92 -60.37
N PHE A 6 -18.49 -1.26 -59.61
CA PHE A 6 -19.54 -0.29 -59.22
C PHE A 6 -20.61 -0.77 -58.21
N LYS A 7 -20.31 -1.70 -57.28
CA LYS A 7 -21.31 -2.08 -56.23
C LYS A 7 -20.81 -2.16 -54.79
N TRP A 8 -19.56 -1.79 -54.50
CA TRP A 8 -19.01 -1.87 -53.13
C TRP A 8 -18.53 -0.55 -52.52
N CYS A 9 -18.71 0.57 -53.22
CA CYS A 9 -18.32 1.90 -52.71
C CYS A 9 -19.50 2.84 -52.42
N ILE A 10 -20.75 2.38 -52.52
CA ILE A 10 -21.95 3.22 -52.31
C ILE A 10 -22.63 2.98 -50.95
N THR A 11 -22.27 1.92 -50.21
CA THR A 11 -22.89 1.63 -48.89
C THR A 11 -22.13 2.23 -47.70
N VAL A 12 -20.92 2.76 -47.90
CA VAL A 12 -20.07 3.32 -46.82
C VAL A 12 -20.02 4.85 -46.85
N ALA A 13 -20.44 5.50 -47.94
CA ALA A 13 -20.33 6.96 -48.12
C ALA A 13 -21.66 7.74 -47.96
N LEU A 14 -22.80 7.07 -47.71
CA LEU A 14 -24.11 7.72 -47.50
C LEU A 14 -24.50 7.90 -46.03
N LEU A 15 -23.56 7.72 -45.10
CA LEU A 15 -23.77 7.89 -43.65
C LEU A 15 -23.33 9.27 -43.13
N PHE A 16 -23.10 10.25 -44.01
CA PHE A 16 -22.57 11.56 -43.63
C PHE A 16 -23.53 12.76 -43.78
N LEU A 17 -24.82 12.55 -44.08
CA LEU A 17 -25.80 13.65 -44.14
C LEU A 17 -27.19 13.22 -43.62
N HIS A 18 -27.24 12.65 -42.41
CA HIS A 18 -28.38 12.85 -41.51
C HIS A 18 -27.82 13.41 -40.21
N LEU A 19 -28.31 14.59 -39.80
CA LEU A 19 -28.09 15.16 -38.48
C LEU A 19 -28.67 14.20 -37.44
N ALA A 20 -27.90 13.16 -37.10
CA ALA A 20 -28.23 12.20 -36.08
C ALA A 20 -28.13 12.89 -34.72
N ALA A 21 -29.16 12.74 -33.90
CA ALA A 21 -29.16 13.20 -32.51
C ALA A 21 -28.24 12.32 -31.65
N ILE A 22 -26.94 12.37 -31.91
CA ILE A 22 -25.90 11.72 -31.09
C ILE A 22 -25.95 12.33 -29.68
N CYS A 23 -25.63 11.54 -28.64
CA CYS A 23 -25.41 12.08 -27.30
C CYS A 23 -24.32 13.16 -27.38
N GLN A 24 -24.70 14.40 -27.07
CA GLN A 24 -23.77 15.53 -27.09
C GLN A 24 -23.32 15.82 -25.67
N GLU A 25 -22.02 16.01 -25.49
CA GLU A 25 -21.41 16.35 -24.21
C GLU A 25 -20.92 17.79 -24.23
N LEU A 26 -21.17 18.52 -23.14
CA LEU A 26 -20.64 19.84 -22.89
C LEU A 26 -19.85 19.82 -21.58
N SER A 27 -18.54 20.03 -21.68
CA SER A 27 -17.69 20.21 -20.50
C SER A 27 -17.92 21.57 -19.87
N LEU A 28 -18.07 21.57 -18.54
CA LEU A 28 -18.14 22.77 -17.70
C LEU A 28 -16.83 23.03 -16.96
N ALA A 29 -15.73 22.40 -17.39
CA ALA A 29 -14.39 22.72 -16.90
C ALA A 29 -14.03 24.18 -17.19
N GLY A 30 -13.39 24.85 -16.24
CA GLY A 30 -12.96 26.23 -16.38
C GLY A 30 -13.07 27.00 -15.07
N ARG A 31 -13.27 28.31 -15.17
CA ARG A 31 -13.39 29.22 -14.02
C ARG A 31 -14.83 29.29 -13.54
N TRP A 32 -15.02 29.12 -12.25
CA TRP A 32 -16.29 29.19 -11.53
C TRP A 32 -16.25 30.35 -10.54
N ASN A 33 -17.37 31.03 -10.32
CA ASN A 33 -17.54 31.89 -9.15
C ASN A 33 -17.65 31.00 -7.91
N PHE A 34 -17.19 31.49 -6.77
CA PHE A 34 -16.98 30.68 -5.58
C PHE A 34 -17.29 31.45 -4.30
N GLU A 35 -17.73 30.75 -3.26
CA GLU A 35 -17.84 31.29 -1.90
C GLU A 35 -17.73 30.20 -0.84
N MET A 36 -16.91 30.42 0.21
CA MET A 36 -16.84 29.55 1.39
C MET A 36 -18.01 29.82 2.33
N ASP A 37 -18.69 28.78 2.79
CA ASP A 37 -19.86 28.88 3.66
C ASP A 37 -19.57 28.26 5.03
N ARG A 38 -18.77 28.99 5.83
CA ARG A 38 -18.25 28.53 7.13
C ARG A 38 -19.34 28.21 8.14
N ASP A 39 -20.43 28.97 8.07
CA ASP A 39 -21.54 28.92 9.02
C ASP A 39 -22.76 28.15 8.45
N ASP A 40 -22.61 27.56 7.26
CA ASP A 40 -23.65 26.83 6.52
C ASP A 40 -24.97 27.63 6.38
N VAL A 41 -24.84 28.91 5.99
CA VAL A 41 -25.96 29.86 5.88
C VAL A 41 -26.42 30.06 4.43
N GLY A 42 -25.69 29.54 3.43
CA GLY A 42 -25.89 29.84 2.02
C GLY A 42 -27.26 29.43 1.49
N ILE A 43 -27.83 28.32 1.99
CA ILE A 43 -29.20 27.89 1.64
C ILE A 43 -30.21 28.92 2.19
N LYS A 44 -30.11 29.26 3.47
CA LYS A 44 -31.00 30.22 4.15
C LYS A 44 -30.93 31.61 3.52
N GLN A 45 -29.74 32.02 3.08
CA GLN A 45 -29.50 33.31 2.43
C GLN A 45 -29.67 33.28 0.91
N GLN A 46 -30.09 32.14 0.35
CA GLN A 46 -30.35 31.93 -1.07
C GLN A 46 -29.19 32.33 -1.98
N TRP A 47 -27.98 31.86 -1.67
CA TRP A 47 -26.78 32.19 -2.47
C TRP A 47 -26.86 31.72 -3.92
N TYR A 48 -27.68 30.69 -4.20
CA TYR A 48 -27.99 30.26 -5.58
C TYR A 48 -28.73 31.31 -6.44
N LEU A 49 -29.31 32.35 -5.82
CA LEU A 49 -29.92 33.50 -6.52
C LEU A 49 -28.98 34.71 -6.62
N LYS A 50 -27.78 34.63 -6.03
CA LYS A 50 -26.82 35.72 -5.95
C LYS A 50 -25.57 35.38 -6.77
N GLN A 51 -24.83 36.42 -7.13
CA GLN A 51 -23.51 36.24 -7.71
C GLN A 51 -22.50 35.98 -6.58
N LEU A 52 -21.79 34.85 -6.64
CA LEU A 52 -20.73 34.54 -5.70
C LEU A 52 -19.50 35.44 -5.96
N ARG A 53 -18.75 35.76 -4.89
CA ARG A 53 -17.79 36.87 -4.89
C ARG A 53 -16.37 36.49 -5.34
N ASP A 54 -15.94 35.28 -5.04
CA ASP A 54 -14.61 34.79 -5.35
C ASP A 54 -14.62 33.93 -6.63
N SER A 55 -13.49 33.32 -6.98
CA SER A 55 -13.44 32.38 -8.08
C SER A 55 -12.48 31.22 -7.85
N ILE A 56 -12.76 30.08 -8.48
CA ILE A 56 -11.94 28.87 -8.45
C ILE A 56 -11.94 28.23 -9.84
N THR A 57 -10.88 27.51 -10.19
CA THR A 57 -10.84 26.69 -11.41
C THR A 57 -11.23 25.26 -11.06
N LEU A 58 -12.20 24.71 -11.80
CA LEU A 58 -12.61 23.30 -11.70
C LEU A 58 -12.42 22.61 -13.06
N PRO A 59 -12.10 21.30 -13.11
CA PRO A 59 -11.93 20.40 -11.98
C PRO A 59 -10.71 20.71 -11.10
N GLY A 60 -10.85 20.54 -9.79
CA GLY A 60 -9.82 20.80 -8.79
C GLY A 60 -10.37 20.85 -7.36
N SER A 61 -9.47 21.02 -6.39
CA SER A 61 -9.82 21.18 -4.98
C SER A 61 -9.53 22.60 -4.46
N MET A 62 -10.19 22.98 -3.37
CA MET A 62 -9.92 24.25 -2.68
C MET A 62 -8.44 24.38 -2.28
N SER A 63 -7.82 23.29 -1.79
CA SER A 63 -6.40 23.31 -1.39
C SER A 63 -5.46 23.57 -2.57
N GLN A 64 -5.76 23.05 -3.78
CA GLN A 64 -5.01 23.38 -5.00
C GLN A 64 -5.14 24.85 -5.39
N ALA A 65 -6.31 25.44 -5.15
CA ALA A 65 -6.56 26.85 -5.39
C ALA A 65 -6.02 27.78 -4.27
N GLY A 66 -5.41 27.22 -3.22
CA GLY A 66 -4.93 27.97 -2.07
C GLY A 66 -6.05 28.53 -1.17
N LEU A 67 -7.26 27.96 -1.26
CA LEU A 67 -8.44 28.34 -0.50
C LEU A 67 -8.62 27.44 0.74
N GLY A 68 -9.05 28.04 1.85
CA GLY A 68 -9.19 27.38 3.15
C GLY A 68 -8.36 28.05 4.25
N ASP A 69 -8.24 27.39 5.39
CA ASP A 69 -7.53 27.90 6.56
C ASP A 69 -6.08 27.42 6.60
N ASP A 70 -5.20 28.26 7.14
CA ASP A 70 -3.83 27.84 7.46
C ASP A 70 -3.84 26.80 8.59
N VAL A 71 -2.97 25.80 8.47
CA VAL A 71 -2.84 24.75 9.50
C VAL A 71 -2.17 25.32 10.76
N GLY A 72 -2.77 25.07 11.93
CA GLY A 72 -2.26 25.47 13.24
C GLY A 72 -2.66 24.49 14.34
N LEU A 73 -2.43 24.88 15.61
CA LEU A 73 -2.72 24.02 16.77
C LEU A 73 -4.21 23.73 17.00
N HIS A 74 -5.09 24.54 16.42
CA HIS A 74 -6.54 24.41 16.55
C HIS A 74 -7.20 23.90 15.27
N THR A 75 -6.41 23.38 14.33
CA THR A 75 -6.95 22.72 13.13
C THR A 75 -7.77 21.52 13.56
N LYS A 76 -9.05 21.52 13.19
CA LYS A 76 -9.97 20.41 13.44
C LYS A 76 -9.83 19.38 12.33
N TRP A 77 -9.01 18.37 12.56
CA TRP A 77 -8.80 17.27 11.61
C TRP A 77 -10.06 16.41 11.47
N THR A 78 -10.25 15.83 10.29
CA THR A 78 -11.24 14.77 10.07
C THR A 78 -10.73 13.45 10.63
N GLY A 79 -9.46 13.12 10.38
CA GLY A 79 -8.83 11.90 10.89
C GLY A 79 -8.51 11.96 12.38
N THR A 80 -8.54 10.80 13.06
CA THR A 80 -8.26 10.71 14.50
C THR A 80 -6.75 10.82 14.78
N ILE A 81 -6.38 11.51 15.87
CA ILE A 81 -5.00 11.56 16.39
C ILE A 81 -4.87 10.60 17.57
N TYR A 82 -3.92 9.66 17.51
CA TYR A 82 -3.79 8.59 18.53
C TYR A 82 -2.68 8.85 19.55
N ASP A 83 -1.76 9.74 19.19
CA ASP A 83 -0.64 10.15 20.03
C ASP A 83 -0.73 11.67 20.24
N SER A 84 -1.10 12.06 21.45
CA SER A 84 -1.20 13.47 21.82
C SER A 84 0.12 14.08 22.26
N SER A 85 1.23 13.33 22.27
CA SER A 85 2.53 13.75 22.82
C SER A 85 3.10 15.01 22.18
N PHE A 86 2.80 15.25 20.91
CA PHE A 86 3.11 16.51 20.22
C PHE A 86 2.63 17.74 20.99
N TYR A 87 1.43 17.70 21.59
CA TYR A 87 0.78 18.83 22.23
C TYR A 87 1.29 19.17 23.63
N PHE A 88 2.09 18.30 24.26
CA PHE A 88 2.56 18.54 25.63
C PHE A 88 4.06 18.32 25.84
N ARG A 89 4.73 17.50 25.00
CA ARG A 89 6.18 17.28 25.14
C ARG A 89 6.94 18.60 24.97
N THR A 90 7.84 18.86 25.91
CA THR A 90 8.67 20.08 25.91
C THR A 90 9.62 20.10 24.71
N SER A 91 10.15 18.93 24.31
CA SER A 91 11.02 18.80 23.13
C SER A 91 10.32 19.13 21.81
N MET A 92 8.97 19.17 21.79
CA MET A 92 8.14 19.54 20.64
C MET A 92 7.69 21.01 20.67
N ALA A 93 7.94 21.77 21.75
CA ALA A 93 7.53 23.17 21.86
C ALA A 93 8.02 24.07 20.70
N PRO A 94 9.25 23.91 20.15
CA PRO A 94 9.70 24.71 19.00
C PRO A 94 8.85 24.53 17.73
N TRP A 95 8.12 23.42 17.61
CA TRP A 95 7.31 23.05 16.44
C TRP A 95 5.83 23.37 16.60
N ARG A 96 5.46 24.04 17.70
CA ARG A 96 4.08 24.43 18.04
C ARG A 96 3.87 25.95 18.01
N VAL A 97 4.80 26.69 17.41
CA VAL A 97 4.71 28.15 17.29
C VAL A 97 4.20 28.57 15.91
N PRO A 98 3.40 29.65 15.81
CA PRO A 98 2.96 30.19 14.52
C PRO A 98 4.13 30.40 13.54
N GLY A 99 3.93 30.02 12.27
CA GLY A 99 4.97 30.10 11.23
C GLY A 99 6.00 28.96 11.24
N ASN A 100 6.05 28.11 12.26
CA ASN A 100 6.94 26.94 12.34
C ASN A 100 6.20 25.67 12.82
N ILE A 101 4.90 25.57 12.53
CA ILE A 101 4.11 24.39 12.86
C ILE A 101 4.60 23.19 12.06
N LYS A 102 5.03 22.14 12.76
CA LYS A 102 5.39 20.85 12.14
C LYS A 102 4.68 19.71 12.86
N ILE A 103 3.57 19.24 12.28
CA ILE A 103 2.83 18.11 12.83
C ILE A 103 3.54 16.79 12.49
N PRO A 104 3.66 15.84 13.43
CA PRO A 104 4.35 14.57 13.19
C PRO A 104 3.43 13.46 12.66
N PHE A 105 2.11 13.70 12.61
CA PHE A 105 1.12 12.64 12.42
C PHE A 105 1.00 12.18 10.96
N TRP A 106 1.11 13.11 10.00
CA TRP A 106 0.96 12.87 8.57
C TRP A 106 1.47 14.07 7.75
N LEU A 107 1.39 13.96 6.41
CA LEU A 107 1.72 15.06 5.50
C LEU A 107 0.79 16.24 5.73
N THR A 108 1.35 17.43 5.89
CA THR A 108 0.58 18.62 6.26
C THR A 108 -0.04 19.27 5.02
N PRO A 109 -1.36 19.43 4.92
CA PRO A 109 -1.96 20.17 3.81
C PRO A 109 -1.57 21.65 3.88
N VAL A 110 -1.43 22.30 2.71
CA VAL A 110 -1.14 23.74 2.63
C VAL A 110 -2.30 24.60 3.12
N LYS A 111 -3.53 24.10 2.94
CA LYS A 111 -4.79 24.69 3.39
C LYS A 111 -5.74 23.57 3.82
N HIS A 112 -6.49 23.79 4.89
CA HIS A 112 -7.47 22.85 5.41
C HIS A 112 -8.86 23.51 5.51
N TYR A 113 -9.91 22.82 5.07
CA TYR A 113 -11.29 23.30 5.18
C TYR A 113 -12.29 22.14 5.21
N VAL A 114 -13.17 22.14 6.21
CA VAL A 114 -14.29 21.20 6.33
C VAL A 114 -15.57 22.00 6.55
N GLY A 115 -16.53 21.85 5.64
CA GLY A 115 -17.80 22.58 5.63
C GLY A 115 -18.38 22.74 4.24
N ALA A 116 -19.41 23.58 4.13
CA ALA A 116 -20.05 23.88 2.86
C ALA A 116 -19.22 24.89 2.05
N ALA A 117 -19.21 24.72 0.72
CA ALA A 117 -18.70 25.70 -0.22
C ALA A 117 -19.59 25.72 -1.47
N TRP A 118 -19.69 26.89 -2.09
CA TRP A 118 -20.58 27.14 -3.22
C TRP A 118 -19.77 27.44 -4.48
N TYR A 119 -20.23 26.87 -5.60
CA TYR A 119 -19.61 26.97 -6.91
C TYR A 119 -20.68 27.37 -7.91
N GLN A 120 -20.42 28.38 -8.72
CA GLN A 120 -21.37 28.85 -9.72
C GLN A 120 -20.70 29.10 -11.07
N CYS A 121 -21.27 28.57 -12.15
CA CYS A 121 -20.85 28.89 -13.51
C CYS A 121 -22.04 29.23 -14.40
N LYS A 122 -21.76 29.93 -15.50
CA LYS A 122 -22.73 30.13 -16.57
C LYS A 122 -22.45 29.13 -17.67
N PHE A 123 -23.51 28.59 -18.25
CA PHE A 123 -23.43 27.70 -19.41
C PHE A 123 -24.55 28.05 -20.39
N THR A 124 -24.41 27.59 -21.64
CA THR A 124 -25.41 27.83 -22.68
C THR A 124 -25.93 26.50 -23.17
N ILE A 125 -27.24 26.28 -23.09
CA ILE A 125 -27.91 25.13 -23.70
C ILE A 125 -28.07 25.42 -25.21
N PRO A 126 -27.48 24.59 -26.09
CA PRO A 126 -27.65 24.72 -27.54
C PRO A 126 -29.11 24.56 -27.98
N LYS A 127 -29.48 25.19 -29.11
CA LYS A 127 -30.86 25.11 -29.64
C LYS A 127 -31.31 23.70 -29.97
N ASP A 128 -30.39 22.84 -30.41
CA ASP A 128 -30.63 21.45 -30.77
C ASP A 128 -30.70 20.51 -29.56
N TRP A 129 -30.59 21.03 -28.32
CA TRP A 129 -30.88 20.31 -27.08
C TRP A 129 -32.33 20.47 -26.62
N ALA A 130 -33.10 21.36 -27.25
CA ALA A 130 -34.50 21.57 -26.90
C ALA A 130 -35.30 20.26 -27.02
N GLY A 131 -36.07 19.93 -25.98
CA GLY A 131 -36.87 18.71 -25.91
C GLY A 131 -36.08 17.41 -25.70
N LYS A 132 -34.77 17.49 -25.43
CA LYS A 132 -33.93 16.35 -25.04
C LYS A 132 -33.86 16.23 -23.51
N ASN A 133 -33.53 15.04 -23.03
CA ASN A 133 -33.20 14.85 -21.63
C ASN A 133 -31.76 15.32 -21.36
N ILE A 134 -31.58 16.27 -20.45
CA ILE A 134 -30.26 16.80 -20.10
C ILE A 134 -29.89 16.29 -18.70
N SER A 135 -28.69 15.75 -18.56
CA SER A 135 -28.14 15.33 -17.28
C SER A 135 -26.82 16.01 -16.97
N LEU A 136 -26.55 16.23 -15.69
CA LEU A 136 -25.28 16.70 -15.15
C LEU A 136 -24.56 15.54 -14.47
N GLN A 137 -23.29 15.35 -14.80
CA GLN A 137 -22.37 14.44 -14.15
C GLN A 137 -21.27 15.21 -13.45
N LEU A 138 -21.08 14.94 -12.15
CA LEU A 138 -19.93 15.38 -11.36
C LEU A 138 -19.12 14.12 -11.01
N GLU A 139 -17.97 13.93 -11.64
CA GLU A 139 -17.24 12.66 -11.56
C GLU A 139 -16.78 12.33 -10.13
N ARG A 140 -16.28 13.30 -9.38
CA ARG A 140 -15.80 13.07 -8.01
C ARG A 140 -15.87 14.32 -7.14
N SER A 141 -16.61 14.21 -6.04
CA SER A 141 -16.80 15.25 -5.02
C SER A 141 -16.88 14.61 -3.63
N HIS A 142 -16.55 15.34 -2.56
CA HIS A 142 -16.75 14.90 -1.18
C HIS A 142 -17.78 15.81 -0.49
N ILE A 143 -18.74 15.32 0.29
CA ILE A 143 -19.44 14.02 0.20
C ILE A 143 -20.80 14.24 -0.44
N GLN A 144 -21.42 15.38 -0.11
CA GLN A 144 -22.72 15.77 -0.65
C GLN A 144 -22.55 16.90 -1.65
N THR A 145 -23.27 16.80 -2.76
CA THR A 145 -23.49 17.92 -3.66
C THR A 145 -24.97 18.22 -3.76
N THR A 146 -25.36 19.50 -3.71
CA THR A 146 -26.70 19.96 -4.02
C THR A 146 -26.65 20.91 -5.21
N VAL A 147 -27.55 20.71 -6.17
CA VAL A 147 -27.51 21.38 -7.48
C VAL A 147 -28.74 22.26 -7.68
N TRP A 148 -28.52 23.45 -8.22
CA TRP A 148 -29.54 24.37 -8.72
C TRP A 148 -29.23 24.78 -10.15
N VAL A 149 -30.26 24.87 -10.98
CA VAL A 149 -30.19 25.55 -12.27
C VAL A 149 -31.09 26.78 -12.20
N ASP A 150 -30.49 27.94 -12.39
CA ASP A 150 -31.07 29.24 -12.10
C ASP A 150 -31.65 29.27 -10.67
N ALA A 151 -32.96 29.46 -10.53
CA ALA A 151 -33.65 29.48 -9.24
C ALA A 151 -34.14 28.09 -8.76
N THR A 152 -34.05 27.06 -9.60
CA THR A 152 -34.70 25.76 -9.37
C THR A 152 -33.71 24.77 -8.77
N MET A 153 -34.04 24.23 -7.59
CA MET A 153 -33.28 23.13 -6.98
C MET A 153 -33.54 21.85 -7.77
N VAL A 154 -32.46 21.22 -8.24
CA VAL A 154 -32.49 19.96 -8.98
C VAL A 154 -32.49 18.77 -8.03
N GLY A 155 -31.65 18.81 -7.00
CA GLY A 155 -31.57 17.75 -5.99
C GLY A 155 -30.22 17.67 -5.29
N SER A 156 -30.06 16.64 -4.45
CA SER A 156 -28.83 16.33 -3.72
C SER A 156 -28.35 14.90 -4.00
N CYS A 157 -27.05 14.68 -3.99
CA CYS A 157 -26.43 13.36 -4.10
C CYS A 157 -25.35 13.21 -3.02
N ASN A 158 -25.32 12.05 -2.36
CA ASN A 158 -24.30 11.65 -1.40
C ASN A 158 -23.61 10.39 -1.92
N SER A 159 -22.35 10.49 -2.31
CA SER A 159 -21.54 9.36 -2.75
C SER A 159 -20.05 9.69 -2.59
N LEU A 160 -19.26 8.66 -2.32
CA LEU A 160 -17.80 8.72 -2.27
C LEU A 160 -17.17 7.77 -3.30
N VAL A 161 -17.98 6.94 -3.95
CA VAL A 161 -17.50 5.81 -4.76
C VAL A 161 -17.76 5.99 -6.25
N ALA A 162 -18.79 6.76 -6.62
CA ALA A 162 -19.21 6.91 -8.01
C ALA A 162 -19.63 8.35 -8.33
N PRO A 163 -19.70 8.73 -9.62
CA PRO A 163 -20.14 10.06 -10.04
C PRO A 163 -21.51 10.45 -9.49
N HIS A 164 -21.67 11.73 -9.15
CA HIS A 164 -22.97 12.30 -8.82
C HIS A 164 -23.71 12.65 -10.11
N LEU A 165 -24.88 12.06 -10.29
CA LEU A 165 -25.69 12.21 -11.49
C LEU A 165 -27.00 12.94 -11.16
N PHE A 166 -27.32 13.95 -11.95
CA PHE A 166 -28.55 14.74 -11.82
C PHE A 166 -29.25 14.84 -13.16
N THR A 167 -30.56 14.57 -13.20
CA THR A 167 -31.39 14.91 -14.35
C THR A 167 -31.85 16.36 -14.20
N LEU A 168 -31.56 17.20 -15.19
CA LEU A 168 -31.98 18.60 -15.16
C LEU A 168 -33.47 18.74 -15.53
N PRO A 169 -34.14 19.83 -15.14
CA PRO A 169 -35.55 20.05 -15.46
C PRO A 169 -35.85 20.03 -16.97
N ASP A 170 -36.94 19.36 -17.37
CA ASP A 170 -37.33 19.22 -18.78
C ASP A 170 -37.72 20.54 -19.46
N ASN A 171 -38.02 21.58 -18.68
CA ASN A 171 -38.42 22.90 -19.16
C ASN A 171 -37.23 23.86 -19.40
N LEU A 172 -36.00 23.34 -19.42
CA LEU A 172 -34.82 24.13 -19.75
C LEU A 172 -34.84 24.53 -21.23
N ASN A 173 -34.98 25.82 -21.47
CA ASN A 173 -34.97 26.39 -22.81
C ASN A 173 -33.54 26.51 -23.36
N ALA A 174 -33.40 26.65 -24.68
CA ALA A 174 -32.12 27.01 -25.26
C ALA A 174 -31.70 28.43 -24.82
N GLY A 175 -30.41 28.62 -24.53
CA GLY A 175 -29.89 29.91 -24.08
C GLY A 175 -29.02 29.80 -22.82
N ALA A 176 -28.74 30.94 -22.22
CA ALA A 176 -27.85 31.05 -21.07
C ALA A 176 -28.56 30.67 -19.76
N HIS A 177 -27.87 29.86 -18.95
CA HIS A 177 -28.30 29.42 -17.63
C HIS A 177 -27.17 29.54 -16.62
N THR A 178 -27.53 29.55 -15.35
CA THR A 178 -26.57 29.52 -14.24
C THR A 178 -26.69 28.19 -13.51
N LEU A 179 -25.58 27.46 -13.42
CA LEU A 179 -25.47 26.28 -12.58
C LEU A 179 -24.85 26.69 -11.25
N THR A 180 -25.55 26.40 -10.14
CA THR A 180 -25.00 26.57 -8.79
C THR A 180 -24.92 25.22 -8.09
N ILE A 181 -23.79 24.94 -7.46
CA ILE A 181 -23.52 23.69 -6.75
C ILE A 181 -23.03 24.03 -5.33
N ARG A 182 -23.68 23.48 -4.31
CA ARG A 182 -23.15 23.44 -2.94
C ARG A 182 -22.45 22.10 -2.73
N VAL A 183 -21.20 22.11 -2.30
CA VAL A 183 -20.42 20.92 -1.92
C VAL A 183 -20.15 20.97 -0.43
N ASP A 184 -20.51 19.91 0.30
CA ASP A 184 -20.31 19.79 1.74
C ASP A 184 -19.58 18.48 2.06
N ASN A 185 -18.34 18.62 2.54
CA ASN A 185 -17.44 17.54 2.90
C ASN A 185 -17.49 17.17 4.39
N SER A 186 -18.45 17.70 5.16
CA SER A 186 -18.59 17.31 6.57
C SER A 186 -19.11 15.87 6.73
N ILE A 187 -18.54 15.15 7.70
CA ILE A 187 -18.93 13.77 8.02
C ILE A 187 -19.99 13.67 9.12
N LYS A 188 -20.59 14.80 9.56
CA LYS A 188 -21.51 14.85 10.72
C LYS A 188 -22.66 13.86 10.59
N ASP A 189 -23.48 14.03 9.55
CA ASP A 189 -24.64 13.17 9.28
C ASP A 189 -24.32 12.03 8.29
N ARG A 190 -23.11 12.05 7.73
CA ARG A 190 -22.63 11.15 6.66
C ARG A 190 -21.37 10.40 7.12
N ASN A 191 -21.40 9.92 8.35
CA ASN A 191 -20.22 9.37 9.01
C ASN A 191 -19.88 7.97 8.48
N VAL A 192 -18.86 7.88 7.64
CA VAL A 192 -18.28 6.62 7.13
C VAL A 192 -17.17 6.07 8.04
N GLY A 193 -16.82 6.79 9.10
CA GLY A 193 -15.66 6.59 9.96
C GLY A 193 -14.57 7.63 9.67
N PRO A 194 -14.09 8.41 10.66
CA PRO A 194 -13.14 9.51 10.44
C PRO A 194 -11.79 9.05 9.88
N ASP A 195 -11.40 7.81 10.15
CA ASP A 195 -10.13 7.25 9.68
C ASP A 195 -10.23 6.59 8.30
N SER A 196 -11.43 6.51 7.72
CA SER A 196 -11.65 5.94 6.39
C SER A 196 -10.83 6.70 5.37
N HIS A 197 -10.08 5.98 4.54
CA HIS A 197 -9.21 6.60 3.54
C HIS A 197 -9.98 7.30 2.43
N SER A 198 -11.30 7.09 2.34
CA SER A 198 -12.20 7.90 1.53
C SER A 198 -12.26 9.38 1.95
N VAL A 199 -11.96 9.72 3.23
CA VAL A 199 -12.15 11.09 3.77
C VAL A 199 -11.09 11.51 4.81
N SER A 200 -10.06 10.72 5.09
CA SER A 200 -9.13 10.96 6.21
C SER A 200 -7.88 11.75 5.83
N ASP A 201 -7.46 12.67 6.70
CA ASP A 201 -6.18 13.42 6.66
C ASP A 201 -4.94 12.53 6.71
N HIS A 202 -5.11 11.25 7.06
CA HIS A 202 -4.03 10.27 7.04
C HIS A 202 -3.50 10.06 5.61
N THR A 203 -4.31 10.26 4.57
CA THR A 203 -3.91 10.07 3.16
C THR A 203 -4.38 11.18 2.23
N GLN A 204 -5.52 11.03 1.55
CA GLN A 204 -6.04 12.02 0.60
C GLN A 204 -6.63 13.25 1.31
N GLY A 205 -6.96 13.15 2.60
CA GLY A 205 -7.61 14.22 3.33
C GLY A 205 -9.09 14.39 3.00
N ASN A 206 -9.73 15.26 3.77
CA ASN A 206 -11.13 15.61 3.55
C ASN A 206 -11.26 16.87 2.69
N TRP A 207 -10.80 16.83 1.44
CA TRP A 207 -10.81 18.00 0.56
C TRP A 207 -12.25 18.42 0.15
N ASN A 208 -12.42 19.69 -0.25
CA ASN A 208 -13.65 20.21 -0.85
C ASN A 208 -13.33 20.69 -2.29
N GLY A 209 -14.27 20.50 -3.22
CA GLY A 209 -14.10 20.75 -4.65
C GLY A 209 -14.75 19.66 -5.50
N ILE A 210 -14.47 19.69 -6.80
CA ILE A 210 -14.92 18.71 -7.78
C ILE A 210 -13.71 18.37 -8.65
N VAL A 211 -13.09 17.21 -8.46
CA VAL A 211 -11.72 16.95 -8.95
C VAL A 211 -11.67 16.20 -10.29
N GLY A 212 -12.80 15.72 -10.80
CA GLY A 212 -12.93 15.07 -12.11
C GLY A 212 -13.90 15.79 -13.06
N LYS A 213 -14.27 15.13 -14.16
CA LYS A 213 -15.17 15.62 -15.21
C LYS A 213 -16.44 16.26 -14.65
N ILE A 214 -16.81 17.40 -15.23
CA ILE A 214 -18.06 18.12 -14.99
C ILE A 214 -18.74 18.25 -16.34
N LEU A 215 -19.73 17.40 -16.61
CA LEU A 215 -20.30 17.23 -17.95
C LEU A 215 -21.81 17.44 -17.91
N LEU A 216 -22.31 18.22 -18.87
CA LEU A 216 -23.70 18.14 -19.30
C LEU A 216 -23.80 17.17 -20.47
N GLN A 217 -24.79 16.29 -20.43
CA GLN A 217 -25.04 15.32 -21.50
C GLN A 217 -26.49 15.47 -21.97
N SER A 218 -26.69 15.67 -23.27
CA SER A 218 -28.02 15.65 -23.89
C SER A 218 -28.29 14.28 -24.50
N ARG A 219 -29.45 13.69 -24.17
CA ARG A 219 -29.89 12.40 -24.72
C ARG A 219 -31.30 12.50 -25.30
N PRO A 220 -31.64 11.69 -26.32
CA PRO A 220 -33.01 11.58 -26.78
C PRO A 220 -33.99 11.21 -25.64
N VAL A 221 -35.26 11.55 -25.80
CA VAL A 221 -36.31 11.26 -24.80
C VAL A 221 -36.50 9.76 -24.53
N VAL A 222 -36.22 8.93 -25.55
CA VAL A 222 -36.08 7.48 -25.43
C VAL A 222 -34.59 7.16 -25.57
N HIS A 223 -33.96 6.67 -24.50
CA HIS A 223 -32.51 6.47 -24.47
C HIS A 223 -32.11 5.28 -23.60
N MET A 224 -30.87 4.81 -23.81
CA MET A 224 -30.22 3.82 -22.97
C MET A 224 -29.68 4.48 -21.70
N ASN A 225 -30.26 4.12 -20.56
CA ASN A 225 -29.83 4.58 -19.25
C ASN A 225 -28.64 3.78 -18.72
N GLU A 226 -28.62 2.47 -18.99
CA GLU A 226 -27.63 1.56 -18.44
C GLU A 226 -27.37 0.38 -19.38
N VAL A 227 -26.10 -0.07 -19.44
CA VAL A 227 -25.68 -1.25 -20.19
C VAL A 227 -24.77 -2.08 -19.30
N GLN A 228 -25.24 -3.25 -18.87
CA GLN A 228 -24.46 -4.21 -18.08
C GLN A 228 -24.13 -5.44 -18.92
N VAL A 229 -22.87 -5.87 -18.89
CA VAL A 229 -22.37 -7.01 -19.64
C VAL A 229 -21.92 -8.10 -18.66
N PHE A 230 -22.44 -9.31 -18.84
CA PHE A 230 -22.14 -10.48 -18.02
C PHE A 230 -21.45 -11.54 -18.90
N PRO A 231 -20.11 -11.69 -18.81
CA PRO A 231 -19.38 -12.70 -19.55
C PRO A 231 -19.75 -14.13 -19.13
N ASP A 232 -19.96 -15.01 -20.10
CA ASP A 232 -20.03 -16.46 -19.92
C ASP A 232 -19.04 -17.13 -20.88
N ILE A 233 -17.84 -17.39 -20.37
CA ILE A 233 -16.77 -18.01 -21.16
C ILE A 233 -17.08 -19.46 -21.54
N SER A 234 -17.90 -20.16 -20.73
CA SER A 234 -18.22 -21.57 -20.95
C SER A 234 -19.17 -21.74 -22.15
N SER A 235 -20.13 -20.84 -22.26
CA SER A 235 -21.06 -20.76 -23.39
C SER A 235 -20.56 -19.85 -24.53
N LYS A 236 -19.36 -19.27 -24.39
CA LYS A 236 -18.70 -18.39 -25.39
C LYS A 236 -19.59 -17.22 -25.83
N LYS A 237 -20.31 -16.64 -24.87
CA LYS A 237 -21.25 -15.53 -25.08
C LYS A 237 -21.19 -14.53 -23.93
N ALA A 238 -21.67 -13.32 -24.18
CA ALA A 238 -21.89 -12.33 -23.14
C ALA A 238 -23.37 -11.95 -23.11
N LYS A 239 -23.99 -12.02 -21.93
CA LYS A 239 -25.35 -11.50 -21.73
C LYS A 239 -25.26 -9.98 -21.59
N VAL A 240 -26.00 -9.26 -22.42
CA VAL A 240 -26.08 -7.80 -22.39
C VAL A 240 -27.46 -7.40 -21.89
N VAL A 241 -27.50 -6.64 -20.80
CA VAL A 241 -28.72 -6.08 -20.21
C VAL A 241 -28.73 -4.58 -20.46
N ILE A 242 -29.72 -4.10 -21.21
CA ILE A 242 -29.85 -2.72 -21.63
C ILE A 242 -31.10 -2.14 -20.96
N THR A 243 -30.92 -1.18 -20.07
CA THR A 243 -32.04 -0.45 -19.48
C THR A 243 -32.39 0.74 -20.36
N ILE A 244 -33.61 0.73 -20.89
CA ILE A 244 -34.13 1.78 -21.77
C ILE A 244 -35.20 2.57 -21.02
N VAL A 245 -35.08 3.89 -21.05
CA VAL A 245 -36.05 4.83 -20.47
C VAL A 245 -36.89 5.40 -21.60
N ASN A 246 -38.20 5.49 -21.38
CA ASN A 246 -39.13 6.18 -22.27
C ASN A 246 -39.81 7.34 -21.53
N ASN A 247 -39.35 8.56 -21.76
CA ASN A 247 -39.95 9.76 -21.20
C ASN A 247 -41.11 10.34 -22.05
N GLU A 248 -41.52 9.66 -23.14
CA GLU A 248 -42.69 10.09 -23.91
C GLU A 248 -44.00 9.69 -23.23
N SER A 249 -45.09 10.38 -23.60
CA SER A 249 -46.45 10.01 -23.25
C SER A 249 -47.02 8.89 -24.14
N THR A 250 -46.24 8.35 -25.07
CA THR A 250 -46.61 7.25 -25.97
C THR A 250 -45.67 6.05 -25.83
N PRO A 251 -46.11 4.82 -26.16
CA PRO A 251 -45.23 3.66 -26.15
C PRO A 251 -44.05 3.85 -27.12
N ALA A 252 -42.88 3.36 -26.73
CA ALA A 252 -41.68 3.38 -27.55
C ALA A 252 -41.31 1.96 -27.98
N GLU A 253 -41.35 1.71 -29.29
CA GLU A 253 -40.95 0.45 -29.91
C GLU A 253 -39.87 0.71 -30.96
N GLY A 254 -38.82 -0.10 -30.95
CA GLY A 254 -37.69 0.09 -31.85
C GLY A 254 -36.70 -1.07 -31.75
N ARG A 255 -35.45 -0.79 -32.14
CA ARG A 255 -34.36 -1.78 -32.07
C ARG A 255 -33.08 -1.19 -31.51
N VAL A 256 -32.28 -2.01 -30.86
CA VAL A 256 -30.90 -1.71 -30.49
C VAL A 256 -29.96 -2.56 -31.35
N LEU A 257 -29.00 -1.92 -31.99
CA LEU A 257 -27.91 -2.58 -32.74
C LEU A 257 -26.67 -2.64 -31.86
N LEU A 258 -26.07 -3.81 -31.72
CA LEU A 258 -24.87 -4.06 -30.92
C LEU A 258 -23.74 -4.51 -31.85
N ASN A 259 -22.57 -3.90 -31.70
CA ASN A 259 -21.33 -4.30 -32.37
C ASN A 259 -20.21 -4.40 -31.34
N ALA A 260 -19.39 -5.45 -31.42
CA ALA A 260 -18.24 -5.60 -30.54
C ALA A 260 -16.95 -5.78 -31.35
N LYS A 261 -15.83 -5.32 -30.79
CA LYS A 261 -14.49 -5.55 -31.35
C LYS A 261 -13.47 -5.70 -30.24
N SER A 262 -12.61 -6.72 -30.33
CA SER A 262 -11.52 -6.89 -29.38
C SER A 262 -10.44 -5.82 -29.56
N VAL A 263 -9.89 -5.37 -28.43
CA VAL A 263 -8.80 -4.42 -28.30
C VAL A 263 -7.85 -4.91 -27.19
N ASN A 264 -6.68 -4.26 -27.06
CA ASN A 264 -5.67 -4.62 -26.06
C ASN A 264 -5.21 -6.10 -26.14
N SER A 265 -5.18 -6.67 -27.34
CA SER A 265 -4.79 -8.05 -27.60
C SER A 265 -3.98 -8.16 -28.88
N ALA A 266 -3.06 -9.14 -28.94
CA ALA A 266 -2.26 -9.39 -30.14
C ALA A 266 -3.10 -9.86 -31.33
N LYS A 267 -4.20 -10.57 -31.06
CA LYS A 267 -5.20 -10.98 -32.06
C LYS A 267 -6.37 -9.99 -32.06
N THR A 268 -6.97 -9.75 -33.22
CA THR A 268 -8.23 -9.00 -33.34
C THR A 268 -9.37 -9.99 -33.58
N HIS A 269 -10.46 -9.83 -32.86
CA HIS A 269 -11.69 -10.59 -33.04
C HIS A 269 -12.89 -9.63 -33.09
N VAL A 270 -13.75 -9.81 -34.09
CA VAL A 270 -14.96 -9.03 -34.32
C VAL A 270 -16.16 -9.99 -34.37
N PRO A 271 -16.91 -10.14 -33.26
CA PRO A 271 -18.13 -10.92 -33.23
C PRO A 271 -19.18 -10.42 -34.23
N ALA A 272 -20.12 -11.29 -34.61
CA ALA A 272 -21.22 -10.89 -35.46
C ALA A 272 -22.12 -9.85 -34.76
N PRO A 273 -22.63 -8.84 -35.48
CA PRO A 273 -23.51 -7.83 -34.91
C PRO A 273 -24.86 -8.44 -34.50
N VAL A 274 -25.45 -7.88 -33.43
CA VAL A 274 -26.75 -8.31 -32.91
C VAL A 274 -27.76 -7.17 -33.04
N ALA A 275 -28.99 -7.49 -33.41
CA ALA A 275 -30.11 -6.56 -33.37
C ALA A 275 -31.20 -7.12 -32.45
N VAL A 276 -31.64 -6.34 -31.47
CA VAL A 276 -32.69 -6.73 -30.53
C VAL A 276 -33.80 -5.69 -30.54
N SER A 277 -35.05 -6.15 -30.60
CA SER A 277 -36.22 -5.28 -30.50
C SER A 277 -36.47 -4.87 -29.05
N PHE A 278 -37.03 -3.68 -28.84
CA PHE A 278 -37.47 -3.23 -27.53
C PHE A 278 -38.89 -2.66 -27.59
N ALA A 279 -39.58 -2.72 -26.46
CA ALA A 279 -40.85 -2.05 -26.22
C ALA A 279 -40.86 -1.51 -24.79
N VAL A 280 -41.10 -0.21 -24.62
CA VAL A 280 -41.17 0.45 -23.30
C VAL A 280 -42.46 1.25 -23.21
N ARG A 281 -43.18 1.12 -22.10
CA ARG A 281 -44.42 1.86 -21.85
C ARG A 281 -44.15 3.36 -21.70
N PRO A 282 -45.16 4.22 -21.91
CA PRO A 282 -45.04 5.65 -21.63
C PRO A 282 -44.57 5.92 -20.19
N GLY A 283 -43.60 6.81 -20.02
CA GLY A 283 -43.07 7.19 -18.71
C GLY A 283 -42.41 6.06 -17.91
N ASP A 284 -42.06 4.95 -18.56
CA ASP A 284 -41.56 3.73 -17.92
C ASP A 284 -40.10 3.48 -18.25
N THR A 285 -39.48 2.57 -17.49
CA THR A 285 -38.12 2.07 -17.70
C THR A 285 -38.15 0.56 -17.79
N ALA A 286 -37.61 -0.01 -18.87
CA ALA A 286 -37.60 -1.46 -19.08
C ALA A 286 -36.20 -2.00 -19.38
N ALA A 287 -35.94 -3.22 -18.94
CA ALA A 287 -34.72 -3.94 -19.27
C ALA A 287 -34.93 -4.82 -20.51
N VAL A 288 -34.05 -4.67 -21.50
CA VAL A 288 -33.94 -5.54 -22.67
C VAL A 288 -32.72 -6.43 -22.49
N VAL A 289 -32.91 -7.73 -22.62
CA VAL A 289 -31.85 -8.72 -22.46
C VAL A 289 -31.55 -9.36 -23.82
N THR A 290 -30.28 -9.39 -24.19
CA THR A 290 -29.81 -10.08 -25.40
C THR A 290 -28.48 -10.78 -25.15
N GLU A 291 -28.04 -11.58 -26.11
CA GLU A 291 -26.78 -12.32 -26.05
C GLU A 291 -25.89 -11.91 -27.22
N LEU A 292 -24.67 -11.52 -26.91
CA LEU A 292 -23.59 -11.36 -27.87
C LEU A 292 -22.85 -12.69 -27.97
N LEU A 293 -22.87 -13.34 -29.13
CA LEU A 293 -22.14 -14.58 -29.37
C LEU A 293 -20.70 -14.27 -29.76
N LEU A 294 -19.73 -14.67 -28.94
CA LEU A 294 -18.30 -14.51 -29.24
C LEU A 294 -17.76 -15.72 -30.01
N GLY A 295 -18.26 -16.94 -29.74
CA GLY A 295 -17.82 -18.14 -30.46
C GLY A 295 -16.40 -18.59 -30.12
N GLU A 296 -15.84 -19.47 -30.95
CA GLU A 296 -14.56 -20.16 -30.68
C GLU A 296 -13.34 -19.22 -30.66
N ASP A 297 -13.39 -18.11 -31.40
CA ASP A 297 -12.30 -17.14 -31.49
C ASP A 297 -12.31 -16.09 -30.35
N MET A 298 -13.15 -16.30 -29.32
CA MET A 298 -13.21 -15.46 -28.13
C MET A 298 -11.83 -15.32 -27.48
N LEU A 299 -11.46 -14.07 -27.16
CA LEU A 299 -10.22 -13.75 -26.44
C LEU A 299 -10.55 -13.52 -24.96
N LEU A 300 -9.79 -14.18 -24.07
CA LEU A 300 -9.99 -14.09 -22.63
C LEU A 300 -9.22 -12.91 -22.02
N TRP A 301 -9.70 -12.45 -20.86
CA TRP A 301 -9.04 -11.46 -20.00
C TRP A 301 -8.43 -12.12 -18.75
N ASP A 302 -7.14 -11.90 -18.51
CA ASP A 302 -6.40 -12.18 -17.26
C ASP A 302 -5.08 -11.37 -17.21
N GLU A 303 -4.23 -11.59 -16.19
CA GLU A 303 -2.95 -10.85 -16.02
C GLU A 303 -1.92 -11.07 -17.13
N PHE A 304 -2.04 -12.15 -17.90
CA PHE A 304 -1.14 -12.52 -18.98
C PHE A 304 -1.71 -12.18 -20.35
N SER A 305 -3.03 -12.24 -20.48
CA SER A 305 -3.81 -11.94 -21.69
C SER A 305 -4.91 -10.93 -21.36
N PRO A 306 -4.64 -9.62 -21.28
CA PRO A 306 -5.63 -8.63 -20.88
C PRO A 306 -6.54 -8.18 -22.04
N ALA A 307 -7.10 -9.12 -22.80
CA ALA A 307 -7.95 -8.79 -23.96
C ALA A 307 -9.27 -8.14 -23.53
N LEU A 308 -9.61 -7.01 -24.16
CA LEU A 308 -10.85 -6.27 -23.92
C LEU A 308 -11.73 -6.27 -25.17
N TYR A 309 -13.03 -6.03 -25.02
CA TYR A 309 -13.97 -5.83 -26.10
C TYR A 309 -14.65 -4.47 -25.95
N GLN A 310 -14.54 -3.63 -26.98
CA GLN A 310 -15.33 -2.42 -27.10
C GLN A 310 -16.71 -2.79 -27.64
N LEU A 311 -17.77 -2.58 -26.87
CA LEU A 311 -19.16 -2.80 -27.24
C LEU A 311 -19.83 -1.46 -27.57
N SER A 312 -20.16 -1.25 -28.84
CA SER A 312 -20.94 -0.10 -29.30
C SER A 312 -22.41 -0.48 -29.48
N LEU A 313 -23.31 0.32 -28.92
CA LEU A 313 -24.75 0.16 -28.99
C LEU A 313 -25.41 1.37 -29.65
N ALA A 314 -26.37 1.13 -30.55
CA ALA A 314 -27.17 2.17 -31.19
C ALA A 314 -28.66 1.83 -31.06
N LEU A 315 -29.37 2.55 -30.19
CA LEU A 315 -30.81 2.45 -30.04
C LEU A 315 -31.47 3.34 -31.09
N GLN A 316 -32.29 2.76 -31.96
CA GLN A 316 -32.97 3.45 -33.06
C GLN A 316 -34.47 3.55 -32.78
N TYR A 317 -34.99 4.78 -32.75
CA TYR A 317 -36.40 5.06 -32.47
C TYR A 317 -36.87 6.32 -33.22
N LYS A 318 -37.95 6.23 -34.01
CA LYS A 318 -38.57 7.36 -34.76
C LYS A 318 -37.56 8.27 -35.50
N GLY A 319 -36.50 7.69 -36.06
CA GLY A 319 -35.44 8.43 -36.77
C GLY A 319 -34.36 9.06 -35.89
N ALA A 320 -34.53 9.06 -34.56
CA ALA A 320 -33.47 9.37 -33.60
C ALA A 320 -32.61 8.14 -33.30
N THR A 321 -31.36 8.37 -32.90
CA THR A 321 -30.45 7.30 -32.47
C THR A 321 -29.73 7.71 -31.19
N ASP A 322 -29.90 6.94 -30.11
CA ASP A 322 -29.06 7.07 -28.92
C ASP A 322 -27.86 6.12 -29.04
N TYR A 323 -26.67 6.61 -28.73
CA TYR A 323 -25.42 5.86 -28.86
C TYR A 323 -24.76 5.68 -27.51
N ARG A 324 -24.29 4.46 -27.25
CA ARG A 324 -23.50 4.12 -26.06
C ARG A 324 -22.32 3.25 -26.43
N GLU A 325 -21.26 3.39 -25.66
CA GLU A 325 -20.11 2.51 -25.72
C GLU A 325 -19.74 2.07 -24.31
N THR A 326 -19.34 0.81 -24.16
CA THR A 326 -18.77 0.26 -22.92
C THR A 326 -17.68 -0.74 -23.27
N SER A 327 -16.68 -0.88 -22.40
CA SER A 327 -15.70 -1.96 -22.50
C SER A 327 -16.06 -3.11 -21.58
N PHE A 328 -15.66 -4.33 -21.92
CA PHE A 328 -15.73 -5.51 -21.05
C PHE A 328 -14.64 -6.53 -21.41
N GLY A 329 -14.32 -7.44 -20.51
CA GLY A 329 -13.40 -8.56 -20.77
C GLY A 329 -14.09 -9.91 -20.58
N MET A 330 -13.76 -10.90 -21.43
CA MET A 330 -14.27 -12.26 -21.26
C MET A 330 -13.44 -12.99 -20.20
N ARG A 331 -13.99 -13.11 -18.98
CA ARG A 331 -13.35 -13.85 -17.89
C ARG A 331 -14.38 -14.51 -16.98
N GLN A 332 -13.97 -15.58 -16.31
CA GLN A 332 -14.76 -16.23 -15.27
C GLN A 332 -13.97 -16.28 -13.97
N LEU A 333 -14.59 -15.81 -12.89
CA LEU A 333 -14.06 -15.97 -11.53
C LEU A 333 -14.85 -17.05 -10.82
N THR A 334 -14.14 -17.93 -10.13
CA THR A 334 -14.75 -18.89 -9.21
C THR A 334 -13.98 -18.90 -7.90
N ALA A 335 -14.70 -19.20 -6.82
CA ALA A 335 -14.10 -19.51 -5.53
C ALA A 335 -14.38 -20.98 -5.21
N GLY A 336 -13.35 -21.82 -5.34
CA GLY A 336 -13.39 -23.21 -4.92
C GLY A 336 -13.11 -23.35 -3.42
N ALA A 337 -13.09 -24.59 -2.91
CA ALA A 337 -12.94 -24.86 -1.47
C ALA A 337 -11.70 -24.21 -0.82
N ARG A 338 -10.63 -23.91 -1.57
CA ARG A 338 -9.42 -23.24 -1.03
C ARG A 338 -8.65 -22.37 -2.04
N ALA A 339 -9.20 -22.12 -3.22
CA ALA A 339 -8.52 -21.36 -4.26
C ALA A 339 -9.50 -20.45 -5.00
N ILE A 340 -9.01 -19.25 -5.34
CA ILE A 340 -9.66 -18.41 -6.35
C ILE A 340 -9.15 -18.91 -7.70
N GLU A 341 -10.03 -19.00 -8.69
CA GLU A 341 -9.63 -19.32 -10.06
C GLU A 341 -10.10 -18.23 -11.02
N ILE A 342 -9.28 -17.96 -12.02
CA ILE A 342 -9.62 -17.15 -13.17
C ILE A 342 -9.49 -18.00 -14.44
N ASN A 343 -10.56 -18.08 -15.23
CA ASN A 343 -10.61 -18.86 -16.47
C ASN A 343 -10.23 -20.35 -16.25
N GLY A 344 -10.59 -20.91 -15.08
CA GLY A 344 -10.28 -22.29 -14.69
C GLY A 344 -8.85 -22.53 -14.19
N LYS A 345 -8.04 -21.49 -14.01
CA LYS A 345 -6.68 -21.56 -13.46
C LYS A 345 -6.61 -20.94 -12.07
N LYS A 346 -5.87 -21.55 -11.13
CA LYS A 346 -5.72 -20.98 -9.78
C LYS A 346 -4.99 -19.65 -9.83
N LEU A 347 -5.61 -18.64 -9.25
CA LEU A 347 -5.07 -17.29 -9.09
C LEU A 347 -4.28 -17.20 -7.79
N HIS A 348 -3.06 -16.66 -7.87
CA HIS A 348 -2.28 -16.25 -6.71
C HIS A 348 -2.08 -14.73 -6.75
N LEU A 349 -2.69 -14.04 -5.79
CA LEU A 349 -2.61 -12.59 -5.67
C LEU A 349 -1.26 -12.19 -5.05
N ARG A 350 -0.49 -11.38 -5.78
CA ARG A 350 0.70 -10.69 -5.30
C ARG A 350 0.31 -9.23 -5.17
N GLY A 351 -0.26 -8.92 -4.01
CA GLY A 351 -1.03 -7.71 -3.81
C GLY A 351 -0.31 -6.60 -3.08
N ASP A 352 -0.70 -5.36 -3.37
CA ASP A 352 -0.46 -4.20 -2.51
C ASP A 352 -1.78 -3.66 -1.93
N LEU A 353 -1.65 -2.86 -0.88
CA LEU A 353 -2.72 -2.08 -0.30
C LEU A 353 -2.58 -0.62 -0.76
N ASN A 354 -3.64 -0.05 -1.33
CA ASN A 354 -3.67 1.34 -1.75
C ASN A 354 -4.61 2.15 -0.86
N ASN A 355 -4.08 3.18 -0.20
CA ASN A 355 -4.81 4.02 0.75
C ASN A 355 -5.12 5.42 0.20
N CYS A 356 -5.02 5.61 -1.11
CA CYS A 356 -5.18 6.90 -1.78
C CYS A 356 -4.05 7.92 -1.47
N GLU A 357 -2.80 7.46 -1.39
CA GLU A 357 -1.64 8.32 -1.14
C GLU A 357 -1.21 9.06 -2.42
N PHE A 358 -1.69 10.29 -2.61
CA PHE A 358 -1.27 11.16 -3.71
C PHE A 358 -0.84 12.55 -3.21
N PRO A 359 0.36 12.67 -2.60
CA PRO A 359 0.79 13.87 -1.88
C PRO A 359 0.77 15.18 -2.69
N LEU A 360 0.97 15.10 -4.01
CA LEU A 360 1.05 16.29 -4.86
C LEU A 360 -0.32 16.93 -5.10
N THR A 361 -1.35 16.12 -5.31
CA THR A 361 -2.71 16.58 -5.63
C THR A 361 -3.63 16.57 -4.41
N GLY A 362 -3.36 15.70 -3.43
CA GLY A 362 -4.25 15.43 -2.30
C GLY A 362 -5.48 14.60 -2.69
N TYR A 363 -5.52 14.03 -3.90
CA TYR A 363 -6.60 13.19 -4.40
C TYR A 363 -6.07 12.34 -5.56
N PRO A 364 -6.73 11.22 -5.93
CA PRO A 364 -6.18 10.30 -6.92
C PRO A 364 -6.21 10.88 -8.34
N PRO A 365 -5.32 10.42 -9.25
CA PRO A 365 -5.42 10.76 -10.66
C PRO A 365 -6.83 10.46 -11.20
N MET A 366 -7.40 11.42 -11.92
CA MET A 366 -8.70 11.28 -12.60
C MET A 366 -8.54 10.92 -14.08
N ASP A 367 -7.33 10.50 -14.47
CA ASP A 367 -6.99 10.08 -15.82
C ASP A 367 -6.24 8.74 -15.82
N VAL A 368 -6.39 8.00 -16.92
CA VAL A 368 -5.82 6.66 -17.11
C VAL A 368 -4.30 6.70 -17.08
N ALA A 369 -3.69 7.78 -17.56
CA ALA A 369 -2.23 7.91 -17.66
C ALA A 369 -1.55 7.95 -16.28
N GLY A 370 -2.18 8.58 -15.29
CA GLY A 370 -1.72 8.59 -13.90
C GLY A 370 -1.72 7.18 -13.31
N TRP A 371 -2.81 6.42 -13.48
CA TRP A 371 -2.92 5.06 -12.98
C TRP A 371 -2.05 4.06 -13.73
N ARG A 372 -1.85 4.23 -15.05
CA ARG A 372 -0.87 3.43 -15.82
C ARG A 372 0.52 3.50 -15.22
N LYS A 373 0.96 4.67 -14.72
CA LYS A 373 2.27 4.81 -14.05
C LYS A 373 2.33 4.00 -12.77
N VAL A 374 1.29 4.07 -11.94
CA VAL A 374 1.20 3.32 -10.68
C VAL A 374 1.24 1.81 -10.93
N TYR A 375 0.39 1.30 -11.81
CA TYR A 375 0.36 -0.14 -12.12
C TYR A 375 1.63 -0.61 -12.85
N ALA A 376 2.27 0.24 -13.67
CA ALA A 376 3.54 -0.10 -14.30
C ALA A 376 4.63 -0.34 -13.24
N VAL A 377 4.74 0.54 -12.25
CA VAL A 377 5.69 0.35 -11.14
C VAL A 377 5.32 -0.90 -10.34
N ALA A 378 4.05 -1.10 -9.97
CA ALA A 378 3.64 -2.30 -9.26
C ALA A 378 3.99 -3.60 -10.00
N LYS A 379 3.77 -3.66 -11.33
CA LYS A 379 4.16 -4.80 -12.17
C LYS A 379 5.68 -4.95 -12.28
N GLU A 380 6.42 -3.86 -12.34
CA GLU A 380 7.89 -3.87 -12.31
C GLU A 380 8.43 -4.50 -11.02
N TRP A 381 7.70 -4.37 -9.91
CA TRP A 381 7.99 -5.00 -8.62
C TRP A 381 7.31 -6.37 -8.42
N GLY A 382 6.76 -6.95 -9.49
CA GLY A 382 6.21 -8.32 -9.50
C GLY A 382 4.80 -8.49 -8.95
N LEU A 383 4.08 -7.39 -8.70
CA LEU A 383 2.70 -7.41 -8.21
C LEU A 383 1.69 -7.54 -9.36
N ASN A 384 0.50 -8.08 -9.05
CA ASN A 384 -0.62 -8.21 -10.00
C ASN A 384 -1.98 -7.81 -9.42
N HIS A 385 -2.01 -7.33 -8.16
CA HIS A 385 -3.26 -7.08 -7.43
C HIS A 385 -3.17 -5.81 -6.58
N PHE A 386 -4.25 -5.03 -6.51
CA PHE A 386 -4.41 -3.96 -5.52
C PHE A 386 -5.71 -4.13 -4.75
N ARG A 387 -5.63 -3.89 -3.44
CA ARG A 387 -6.78 -3.66 -2.59
C ARG A 387 -6.91 -2.16 -2.30
N PHE A 388 -8.07 -1.59 -2.57
CA PHE A 388 -8.40 -0.21 -2.22
C PHE A 388 -9.00 -0.16 -0.81
N HIS A 389 -8.19 0.19 0.18
CA HIS A 389 -8.55 0.08 1.59
C HIS A 389 -9.56 1.14 2.03
N SER A 390 -10.79 0.75 2.36
CA SER A 390 -11.90 1.64 2.76
C SER A 390 -12.27 2.74 1.73
N TRP A 391 -12.03 2.50 0.43
CA TRP A 391 -12.38 3.45 -0.63
C TRP A 391 -12.55 2.79 -2.00
N CYS A 392 -13.21 3.49 -2.92
CA CYS A 392 -13.35 3.11 -4.32
C CYS A 392 -12.57 4.08 -5.23
N PRO A 393 -11.74 3.57 -6.17
CA PRO A 393 -10.95 4.41 -7.07
C PRO A 393 -11.82 5.00 -8.19
N PRO A 394 -11.33 6.02 -8.93
CA PRO A 394 -12.07 6.55 -10.08
C PRO A 394 -12.06 5.58 -11.26
N GLU A 395 -12.97 5.76 -12.23
CA GLU A 395 -13.08 4.94 -13.46
C GLU A 395 -11.73 4.74 -14.17
N ALA A 396 -10.93 5.82 -14.24
CA ALA A 396 -9.58 5.81 -14.80
C ALA A 396 -8.65 4.74 -14.21
N ALA A 397 -8.83 4.37 -12.93
CA ALA A 397 -8.05 3.32 -12.29
C ALA A 397 -8.49 1.92 -12.73
N PHE A 398 -9.78 1.73 -13.01
CA PHE A 398 -10.31 0.48 -13.55
C PHE A 398 -9.88 0.31 -15.00
N GLU A 399 -10.00 1.36 -15.83
CA GLU A 399 -9.54 1.33 -17.22
C GLU A 399 -8.04 0.99 -17.32
N ALA A 400 -7.20 1.63 -16.50
CA ALA A 400 -5.77 1.33 -16.48
C ALA A 400 -5.46 -0.08 -15.96
N ALA A 401 -6.24 -0.62 -15.03
CA ALA A 401 -6.07 -1.98 -14.53
C ALA A 401 -6.54 -3.03 -15.54
N ASP A 402 -7.63 -2.76 -16.26
CA ASP A 402 -8.14 -3.59 -17.36
C ASP A 402 -7.08 -3.73 -18.45
N GLU A 403 -6.47 -2.62 -18.86
CA GLU A 403 -5.41 -2.61 -19.86
C GLU A 403 -4.15 -3.36 -19.39
N ALA A 404 -3.81 -3.20 -18.11
CA ALA A 404 -2.62 -3.78 -17.52
C ALA A 404 -2.76 -5.26 -17.16
N GLY A 405 -3.97 -5.83 -17.14
CA GLY A 405 -4.21 -7.16 -16.57
C GLY A 405 -3.95 -7.19 -15.07
N PHE A 406 -4.47 -6.20 -14.34
CA PHE A 406 -4.27 -6.05 -12.90
C PHE A 406 -5.57 -6.32 -12.15
N TYR A 407 -5.53 -7.13 -11.09
CA TYR A 407 -6.73 -7.51 -10.34
C TYR A 407 -7.03 -6.50 -9.24
N LEU A 408 -8.30 -6.10 -9.10
CA LEU A 408 -8.71 -5.11 -8.11
C LEU A 408 -9.65 -5.74 -7.08
N GLN A 409 -9.34 -5.50 -5.82
CA GLN A 409 -10.29 -5.58 -4.70
C GLN A 409 -10.76 -4.17 -4.37
N VAL A 410 -12.03 -3.88 -4.63
CA VAL A 410 -12.68 -2.61 -4.28
C VAL A 410 -13.36 -2.75 -2.93
N GLU A 411 -13.30 -1.70 -2.12
CA GLU A 411 -14.04 -1.64 -0.86
C GLU A 411 -15.07 -0.52 -0.86
N GLY A 412 -16.14 -0.70 -0.09
CA GLY A 412 -16.99 0.41 0.30
C GLY A 412 -16.19 1.48 1.08
N PRO A 413 -16.72 2.70 1.17
CA PRO A 413 -15.94 3.87 1.60
C PRO A 413 -15.77 3.97 3.13
N THR A 414 -15.80 2.86 3.85
CA THR A 414 -15.95 2.84 5.31
C THR A 414 -14.84 2.11 6.05
N TRP A 415 -14.47 2.71 7.18
CA TRP A 415 -13.70 2.12 8.26
C TRP A 415 -14.34 2.51 9.61
N PRO A 416 -15.29 1.71 10.11
CA PRO A 416 -16.19 2.14 11.17
C PRO A 416 -15.64 1.92 12.59
N ASN A 417 -14.33 1.67 12.76
CA ASN A 417 -13.70 1.49 14.09
C ASN A 417 -13.93 2.70 15.02
N HIS A 418 -14.13 3.90 14.46
CA HIS A 418 -14.43 5.13 15.20
C HIS A 418 -15.62 5.86 14.56
N GLY A 419 -16.39 6.59 15.35
CA GLY A 419 -17.47 7.48 14.88
C GLY A 419 -18.77 6.80 14.40
N THR A 420 -18.71 5.61 13.80
CA THR A 420 -19.89 4.88 13.29
C THR A 420 -19.86 3.39 13.68
N SER A 421 -20.84 2.59 13.25
CA SER A 421 -20.90 1.14 13.47
C SER A 421 -21.87 0.46 12.49
N LEU A 422 -21.63 -0.82 12.20
CA LEU A 422 -22.42 -1.61 11.25
C LEU A 422 -23.46 -2.51 11.94
N GLY A 423 -24.64 -2.60 11.33
CA GLY A 423 -25.77 -3.41 11.78
C GLY A 423 -26.55 -2.80 12.96
N ASP A 424 -26.26 -1.55 13.30
CA ASP A 424 -26.87 -0.84 14.44
C ASP A 424 -27.90 0.22 13.99
N ASN A 425 -28.41 0.12 12.76
CA ASN A 425 -29.39 1.03 12.13
C ASN A 425 -28.89 2.47 12.03
N ARG A 426 -27.60 2.65 11.77
CA ARG A 426 -27.00 3.97 11.50
C ARG A 426 -27.08 4.30 10.01
N PHE A 427 -26.85 5.57 9.67
CA PHE A 427 -26.77 6.05 8.28
C PHE A 427 -25.93 5.12 7.38
N ILE A 428 -24.79 4.65 7.89
CA ILE A 428 -23.84 3.83 7.14
C ILE A 428 -24.42 2.50 6.64
N ASP A 429 -25.38 1.89 7.34
CA ASP A 429 -25.93 0.59 6.97
C ASP A 429 -26.65 0.66 5.62
N GLN A 430 -27.58 1.62 5.48
CA GLN A 430 -28.29 1.82 4.22
C GLN A 430 -27.34 2.41 3.16
N TYR A 431 -26.48 3.35 3.56
CA TYR A 431 -25.53 4.01 2.65
C TYR A 431 -24.62 3.02 1.93
N LEU A 432 -24.14 1.96 2.60
CA LEU A 432 -23.30 0.94 1.96
C LEU A 432 -24.04 0.15 0.87
N TYR A 433 -25.31 -0.19 1.04
CA TYR A 433 -26.08 -0.82 -0.03
C TYR A 433 -26.25 0.14 -1.23
N GLU A 434 -26.46 1.42 -0.98
CA GLU A 434 -26.58 2.40 -2.06
C GLU A 434 -25.25 2.59 -2.79
N GLU A 435 -24.14 2.77 -2.06
CA GLU A 435 -22.80 2.91 -2.61
C GLU A 435 -22.39 1.68 -3.41
N THR A 436 -22.59 0.46 -2.89
CA THR A 436 -22.31 -0.76 -3.66
C THR A 436 -23.17 -0.84 -4.91
N GLY A 437 -24.45 -0.43 -4.86
CA GLY A 437 -25.28 -0.33 -6.05
C GLY A 437 -24.71 0.63 -7.10
N ARG A 438 -24.19 1.78 -6.67
CA ARG A 438 -23.53 2.75 -7.55
C ARG A 438 -22.23 2.19 -8.13
N ILE A 439 -21.42 1.48 -7.34
CA ILE A 439 -20.19 0.80 -7.79
C ILE A 439 -20.51 -0.24 -8.87
N MET A 440 -21.46 -1.16 -8.60
CA MET A 440 -21.81 -2.22 -9.56
C MET A 440 -22.35 -1.65 -10.87
N LYS A 441 -23.12 -0.57 -10.79
CA LYS A 441 -23.64 0.13 -11.96
C LYS A 441 -22.54 0.81 -12.77
N ALA A 442 -21.67 1.56 -12.11
CA ALA A 442 -20.64 2.37 -12.76
C ALA A 442 -19.49 1.52 -13.30
N TYR A 443 -19.04 0.53 -12.53
CA TYR A 443 -17.76 -0.14 -12.76
C TYR A 443 -17.85 -1.65 -12.95
N GLY A 444 -19.04 -2.25 -12.85
CA GLY A 444 -19.18 -3.71 -12.89
C GLY A 444 -18.79 -4.36 -14.23
N ASN A 445 -18.70 -3.58 -15.32
CA ASN A 445 -18.25 -4.09 -16.63
C ASN A 445 -16.72 -4.25 -16.71
N HIS A 446 -15.95 -3.61 -15.81
CA HIS A 446 -14.49 -3.68 -15.82
C HIS A 446 -14.02 -5.09 -15.40
N PRO A 447 -13.33 -5.85 -16.27
CA PRO A 447 -12.88 -7.21 -15.92
C PRO A 447 -11.86 -7.23 -14.78
N SER A 448 -11.12 -6.14 -14.57
CA SER A 448 -10.19 -5.96 -13.44
C SER A 448 -10.88 -5.92 -12.08
N PHE A 449 -12.14 -5.48 -12.01
CA PHE A 449 -12.91 -5.53 -10.78
C PHE A 449 -13.26 -7.00 -10.48
N CYS A 450 -12.52 -7.60 -9.56
CA CYS A 450 -12.58 -9.04 -9.29
C CYS A 450 -13.16 -9.35 -7.91
N LEU A 451 -12.75 -8.59 -6.89
CA LEU A 451 -13.11 -8.84 -5.50
C LEU A 451 -13.78 -7.60 -4.88
N PHE A 452 -14.76 -7.81 -4.01
CA PHE A 452 -15.44 -6.73 -3.30
C PHE A 452 -15.55 -7.02 -1.80
N ALA A 453 -15.35 -5.99 -0.98
CA ALA A 453 -15.66 -6.01 0.45
C ALA A 453 -16.47 -4.76 0.86
N ALA A 454 -17.31 -4.87 1.88
CA ALA A 454 -18.11 -3.73 2.34
C ALA A 454 -17.24 -2.59 2.93
N GLY A 455 -16.06 -2.91 3.44
CA GLY A 455 -15.11 -1.96 4.03
C GLY A 455 -13.98 -2.65 4.79
N ASN A 456 -13.31 -1.89 5.65
CA ASN A 456 -12.20 -2.38 6.49
C ASN A 456 -12.59 -2.45 7.96
N GLU A 457 -12.12 -3.49 8.66
CA GLU A 457 -12.16 -3.66 10.12
C GLU A 457 -13.45 -3.09 10.76
N PRO A 458 -14.57 -3.80 10.60
CA PRO A 458 -15.86 -3.30 11.03
C PRO A 458 -15.94 -3.21 12.56
N ALA A 459 -16.90 -2.41 13.03
CA ALA A 459 -17.31 -2.34 14.43
C ALA A 459 -18.84 -2.40 14.51
N GLY A 460 -19.38 -2.66 15.70
CA GLY A 460 -20.83 -2.76 15.94
C GLY A 460 -21.24 -4.08 16.54
N ARG A 461 -22.37 -4.09 17.27
CA ARG A 461 -22.83 -5.30 17.99
C ARG A 461 -23.40 -6.34 17.03
N ASN A 462 -24.02 -5.89 15.94
CA ASN A 462 -24.67 -6.75 14.96
C ASN A 462 -23.89 -6.90 13.65
N GLN A 463 -22.64 -6.43 13.60
CA GLN A 463 -21.81 -6.38 12.39
C GLN A 463 -21.73 -7.71 11.64
N VAL A 464 -21.63 -8.85 12.34
CA VAL A 464 -21.51 -10.17 11.73
C VAL A 464 -22.76 -10.53 10.93
N LYS A 465 -23.94 -10.32 11.52
CA LYS A 465 -25.23 -10.59 10.87
C LYS A 465 -25.45 -9.65 9.68
N TYR A 466 -25.16 -8.36 9.87
CA TYR A 466 -25.27 -7.37 8.80
C TYR A 466 -24.38 -7.74 7.61
N LEU A 467 -23.10 -8.03 7.84
CA LEU A 467 -22.16 -8.36 6.75
C LEU A 467 -22.51 -9.67 6.04
N GLN A 468 -23.03 -10.67 6.76
CA GLN A 468 -23.56 -11.88 6.13
C GLN A 468 -24.70 -11.54 5.16
N GLN A 469 -25.70 -10.79 5.62
CA GLN A 469 -26.87 -10.40 4.80
C GLN A 469 -26.46 -9.52 3.62
N PHE A 470 -25.49 -8.64 3.83
CA PHE A 470 -24.92 -7.80 2.79
C PHE A 470 -24.27 -8.62 1.68
N VAL A 471 -23.42 -9.59 2.06
CA VAL A 471 -22.75 -10.48 1.10
C VAL A 471 -23.76 -11.35 0.35
N GLU A 472 -24.72 -11.95 1.04
CA GLU A 472 -25.77 -12.77 0.43
C GLU A 472 -26.59 -11.97 -0.59
N TYR A 473 -26.94 -10.72 -0.25
CA TYR A 473 -27.68 -9.82 -1.14
C TYR A 473 -26.90 -9.50 -2.42
N TRP A 474 -25.62 -9.11 -2.32
CA TRP A 474 -24.85 -8.70 -3.49
C TRP A 474 -24.45 -9.86 -4.39
N LYS A 475 -24.13 -11.03 -3.81
CA LYS A 475 -23.91 -12.26 -4.59
C LYS A 475 -25.12 -12.64 -5.43
N ALA A 476 -26.33 -12.47 -4.90
CA ALA A 476 -27.56 -12.75 -5.63
C ALA A 476 -27.88 -11.70 -6.71
N LYS A 477 -27.47 -10.45 -6.49
CA LYS A 477 -27.78 -9.32 -7.38
C LYS A 477 -26.81 -9.18 -8.55
N ASP A 478 -25.54 -9.49 -8.34
CA ASP A 478 -24.50 -9.35 -9.35
C ASP A 478 -23.43 -10.45 -9.23
N SER A 479 -23.41 -11.34 -10.22
CA SER A 479 -22.54 -12.51 -10.27
C SER A 479 -21.16 -12.25 -10.89
N ARG A 480 -20.81 -11.00 -11.21
CA ARG A 480 -19.55 -10.70 -11.90
C ARG A 480 -18.34 -10.75 -10.98
N HIS A 481 -18.51 -10.56 -9.68
CA HIS A 481 -17.42 -10.42 -8.71
C HIS A 481 -17.48 -11.48 -7.61
N LEU A 482 -16.37 -11.66 -6.89
CA LEU A 482 -16.34 -12.42 -5.64
C LEU A 482 -16.53 -11.47 -4.45
N TYR A 483 -17.29 -11.89 -3.45
CA TYR A 483 -17.69 -11.04 -2.33
C TYR A 483 -17.18 -11.55 -1.00
N THR A 484 -16.76 -10.62 -0.15
CA THR A 484 -16.52 -10.85 1.26
C THR A 484 -17.13 -9.72 2.09
N GLY A 485 -17.28 -9.93 3.40
CA GLY A 485 -17.93 -8.95 4.28
C GLY A 485 -17.04 -7.72 4.48
N ALA A 486 -15.84 -7.94 5.00
CA ALA A 486 -14.87 -6.89 5.29
C ALA A 486 -13.45 -7.46 5.42
N SER A 487 -12.45 -6.66 5.08
CA SER A 487 -11.05 -7.00 5.38
C SER A 487 -10.77 -6.83 6.87
N VAL A 488 -10.13 -7.81 7.52
CA VAL A 488 -10.10 -7.86 8.99
C VAL A 488 -8.75 -8.26 9.60
N ALA A 489 -8.36 -7.60 10.69
CA ALA A 489 -7.23 -8.05 11.50
C ALA A 489 -7.59 -9.23 12.44
N MET A 490 -6.60 -9.73 13.20
CA MET A 490 -6.69 -11.00 13.96
C MET A 490 -7.86 -11.06 14.93
N SER A 491 -8.11 -10.00 15.70
CA SER A 491 -9.14 -9.97 16.76
C SER A 491 -10.58 -9.83 16.25
N TRP A 492 -10.78 -9.54 14.97
CA TRP A 492 -12.12 -9.33 14.42
C TRP A 492 -12.85 -10.65 14.19
N PRO A 493 -14.18 -10.66 14.40
CA PRO A 493 -15.00 -11.84 14.20
C PRO A 493 -14.98 -12.27 12.73
N LEU A 494 -15.14 -13.57 12.52
CA LEU A 494 -15.42 -14.10 11.20
C LEU A 494 -16.92 -13.97 10.92
N TYR A 495 -17.26 -13.72 9.66
CA TYR A 495 -18.64 -13.73 9.19
C TYR A 495 -18.80 -14.82 8.12
N PRO A 496 -19.93 -15.55 8.09
CA PRO A 496 -20.19 -16.58 7.10
C PRO A 496 -20.61 -15.98 5.74
N GLY A 497 -20.65 -16.81 4.70
CA GLY A 497 -21.26 -16.48 3.40
C GLY A 497 -20.33 -15.86 2.34
N GLY A 498 -19.15 -15.38 2.74
CA GLY A 498 -18.12 -14.86 1.82
C GLY A 498 -17.55 -15.92 0.88
N ASP A 499 -17.22 -15.49 -0.34
CA ASP A 499 -16.53 -16.32 -1.35
C ASP A 499 -15.06 -16.51 -1.02
N PHE A 500 -14.45 -15.60 -0.26
CA PHE A 500 -13.06 -15.67 0.18
C PHE A 500 -12.87 -15.04 1.57
N MET A 501 -11.80 -15.45 2.24
CA MET A 501 -11.34 -14.89 3.50
C MET A 501 -10.16 -13.95 3.24
N ILE A 502 -10.23 -12.77 3.83
CA ILE A 502 -9.12 -11.83 3.88
C ILE A 502 -8.90 -11.45 5.34
N LYS A 503 -7.82 -11.97 5.93
CA LYS A 503 -7.58 -11.80 7.35
C LYS A 503 -6.11 -11.76 7.70
N SER A 504 -5.79 -10.97 8.74
CA SER A 504 -4.43 -10.97 9.29
C SER A 504 -4.28 -12.16 10.25
N GLY A 505 -3.16 -12.88 10.17
CA GLY A 505 -2.90 -14.05 11.02
C GLY A 505 -1.74 -14.91 10.50
N PRO A 506 -1.78 -15.37 9.25
CA PRO A 506 -0.68 -16.05 8.55
C PRO A 506 0.28 -15.02 7.93
N ARG A 507 0.82 -14.14 8.76
CA ARG A 507 1.83 -13.13 8.40
C ARG A 507 2.85 -12.93 9.53
N GLY A 508 3.90 -12.19 9.24
CA GLY A 508 4.92 -11.73 10.19
C GLY A 508 6.05 -12.72 10.45
N LEU A 509 7.12 -12.19 11.03
CA LEU A 509 8.30 -12.95 11.45
C LEU A 509 8.35 -13.01 12.97
N ASN A 510 8.50 -14.22 13.52
CA ASN A 510 8.60 -14.46 14.96
C ASN A 510 10.06 -14.38 15.48
N TRP A 511 10.91 -13.63 14.79
CA TRP A 511 12.34 -13.54 15.07
C TRP A 511 12.67 -12.92 16.42
N ASN A 512 11.72 -12.28 17.12
CA ASN A 512 11.95 -11.89 18.51
C ASN A 512 12.06 -13.09 19.46
N LYS A 513 11.47 -14.24 19.11
CA LYS A 513 11.38 -15.45 19.95
C LYS A 513 12.15 -16.64 19.39
N THR A 514 12.25 -16.78 18.08
CA THR A 514 12.86 -17.94 17.42
C THR A 514 13.93 -17.53 16.44
N ARG A 515 14.98 -18.33 16.31
CA ARG A 515 16.06 -18.11 15.34
C ARG A 515 15.50 -18.07 13.90
N PRO A 516 16.02 -17.20 13.01
CA PRO A 516 15.64 -17.18 11.60
C PRO A 516 15.90 -18.52 10.89
N GLU A 517 14.96 -18.89 10.03
CA GLU A 517 14.89 -20.14 9.27
C GLU A 517 13.93 -19.98 8.09
N THR A 518 13.95 -20.91 7.13
CA THR A 518 13.02 -20.96 5.99
C THR A 518 12.32 -22.32 5.84
N LEU A 519 12.28 -23.13 6.90
CA LEU A 519 11.51 -24.38 6.96
C LEU A 519 10.02 -24.15 7.17
N THR A 520 9.61 -23.11 7.89
CA THR A 520 8.18 -22.90 8.20
C THR A 520 7.42 -22.23 7.05
N ASP A 521 6.11 -22.45 7.05
CA ASP A 521 5.10 -21.81 6.19
C ASP A 521 3.87 -21.43 7.05
N TYR A 522 2.73 -21.11 6.44
CA TYR A 522 1.50 -20.76 7.17
C TYR A 522 0.34 -21.76 7.03
N HIS A 523 0.59 -22.96 6.50
CA HIS A 523 -0.50 -23.87 6.11
C HIS A 523 -1.36 -24.30 7.31
N GLU A 524 -0.78 -24.45 8.50
CA GLU A 524 -1.54 -24.83 9.71
C GLU A 524 -2.64 -23.83 10.05
N LYS A 525 -2.44 -22.53 9.74
CA LYS A 525 -3.43 -21.47 9.95
C LYS A 525 -4.38 -21.32 8.78
N ILE A 526 -3.91 -21.56 7.55
CA ILE A 526 -4.73 -21.39 6.35
C ILE A 526 -5.66 -22.59 6.11
N ASP A 527 -5.19 -23.82 6.35
CA ASP A 527 -5.93 -25.05 6.09
C ASP A 527 -7.16 -25.22 7.00
N THR A 528 -7.28 -24.41 8.07
CA THR A 528 -8.48 -24.33 8.92
C THR A 528 -9.67 -23.71 8.19
N PHE A 529 -9.44 -22.98 7.10
CA PHE A 529 -10.49 -22.39 6.28
C PHE A 529 -10.90 -23.32 5.13
N LYS A 530 -12.19 -23.23 4.75
CA LYS A 530 -12.83 -23.98 3.66
C LYS A 530 -13.24 -23.09 2.48
N ILE A 531 -12.69 -21.89 2.46
CA ILE A 531 -12.77 -20.91 1.38
C ILE A 531 -11.35 -20.41 1.11
N PRO A 532 -11.07 -19.79 -0.05
CA PRO A 532 -9.76 -19.23 -0.37
C PRO A 532 -9.33 -18.21 0.69
N TYR A 533 -8.03 -18.18 1.00
CA TYR A 533 -7.47 -17.30 2.03
C TYR A 533 -6.44 -16.34 1.44
N ILE A 534 -6.66 -15.05 1.63
CA ILE A 534 -5.76 -13.95 1.27
C ILE A 534 -5.15 -13.39 2.56
N THR A 535 -3.82 -13.36 2.63
CA THR A 535 -3.12 -12.76 3.77
C THR A 535 -3.24 -11.25 3.76
N HIS A 536 -3.89 -10.68 4.78
CA HIS A 536 -4.12 -9.24 4.93
C HIS A 536 -2.88 -8.51 5.45
N GLU A 537 -2.49 -7.41 4.79
CA GLU A 537 -1.46 -6.44 5.22
C GLU A 537 -0.13 -7.09 5.65
N MET A 538 0.41 -7.98 4.83
CA MET A 538 1.69 -8.65 5.05
C MET A 538 2.85 -7.66 4.98
N GLY A 539 3.90 -7.86 5.79
CA GLY A 539 5.10 -7.01 5.76
C GLY A 539 4.85 -5.59 6.26
N GLN A 540 5.18 -5.35 7.53
CA GLN A 540 4.90 -4.09 8.24
C GLN A 540 6.17 -3.58 8.92
N TRP A 541 7.27 -3.65 8.18
CA TRP A 541 8.63 -3.45 8.68
C TRP A 541 9.07 -2.04 8.31
N CYS A 542 9.47 -1.22 9.28
CA CYS A 542 9.87 0.17 8.98
C CYS A 542 11.34 0.29 8.61
N ALA A 543 11.65 1.26 7.74
CA ALA A 543 12.98 1.81 7.55
C ALA A 543 13.09 3.22 8.13
N PHE A 544 14.32 3.70 8.35
CA PHE A 544 14.59 5.06 8.78
C PHE A 544 14.17 6.06 7.68
N PRO A 545 13.69 7.28 8.02
CA PRO A 545 13.23 8.24 7.02
C PRO A 545 14.26 8.58 5.94
N ASP A 546 13.78 8.69 4.70
CA ASP A 546 14.51 9.37 3.64
C ASP A 546 14.24 10.88 3.73
N PHE A 547 15.25 11.68 4.06
CA PHE A 547 15.09 13.13 4.10
C PHE A 547 15.35 13.81 2.75
N SER A 548 15.86 13.07 1.76
CA SER A 548 16.12 13.61 0.42
C SER A 548 14.84 13.86 -0.38
N GLU A 549 13.72 13.26 0.02
CA GLU A 549 12.43 13.46 -0.64
C GLU A 549 11.68 14.72 -0.19
N ILE A 550 12.05 15.35 0.93
CA ILE A 550 11.39 16.55 1.46
C ILE A 550 11.15 17.62 0.36
N PRO A 551 12.12 17.95 -0.51
CA PRO A 551 11.93 18.94 -1.57
C PRO A 551 10.94 18.53 -2.67
N SER A 552 10.56 17.25 -2.77
CA SER A 552 9.59 16.77 -3.75
C SER A 552 8.14 17.05 -3.38
N TYR A 553 7.85 17.38 -2.11
CA TYR A 553 6.50 17.69 -1.63
C TYR A 553 6.10 19.14 -1.95
N ILE A 554 6.00 19.44 -3.25
CA ILE A 554 5.72 20.78 -3.78
C ILE A 554 4.21 21.07 -4.00
N GLY A 555 3.37 20.05 -3.92
CA GLY A 555 1.95 20.10 -4.26
C GLY A 555 1.05 20.69 -3.17
N VAL A 556 -0.09 20.06 -2.89
CA VAL A 556 -1.02 20.53 -1.84
C VAL A 556 -0.65 20.06 -0.42
N THR A 557 0.32 19.18 -0.28
CA THR A 557 0.85 18.75 1.02
C THR A 557 2.33 19.06 1.17
N ARG A 558 2.81 19.13 2.41
CA ARG A 558 4.20 19.35 2.81
C ARG A 558 4.62 18.26 3.79
N ALA A 559 5.85 17.77 3.65
CA ALA A 559 6.43 16.77 4.55
C ALA A 559 6.96 17.39 5.87
N ARG A 560 6.12 18.16 6.58
CA ARG A 560 6.51 18.83 7.83
C ARG A 560 6.90 17.85 8.94
N ASN A 561 6.27 16.68 8.96
CA ASN A 561 6.66 15.52 9.74
C ASN A 561 8.15 15.15 9.50
N LEU A 562 8.57 14.98 8.25
CA LEU A 562 9.96 14.64 7.91
C LEU A 562 10.93 15.78 8.24
N GLU A 563 10.53 17.04 8.02
CA GLU A 563 11.32 18.19 8.44
C GLU A 563 11.55 18.19 9.96
N LEU A 564 10.54 17.82 10.76
CA LEU A 564 10.64 17.70 12.22
C LEU A 564 11.62 16.58 12.59
N PHE A 565 11.46 15.39 12.02
CA PHE A 565 12.33 14.24 12.31
C PHE A 565 13.79 14.54 11.94
N LYS A 566 14.02 15.23 10.81
CA LYS A 566 15.35 15.67 10.40
C LYS A 566 15.97 16.64 11.40
N ALA A 567 15.22 17.67 11.79
CA ALA A 567 15.72 18.68 12.72
C ALA A 567 15.99 18.08 14.12
N ASP A 568 15.18 17.11 14.55
CA ASP A 568 15.42 16.37 15.80
C ASP A 568 16.69 15.51 15.72
N LEU A 569 16.91 14.81 14.60
CA LEU A 569 18.15 14.07 14.36
C LEU A 569 19.40 14.96 14.38
N GLU A 570 19.30 16.15 13.77
CA GLU A 570 20.36 17.17 13.78
C GLU A 570 20.63 17.68 15.20
N ARG A 571 19.59 17.89 16.02
CA ARG A 571 19.72 18.26 17.43
C ARG A 571 20.47 17.21 18.26
N HIS A 572 20.32 15.93 17.93
CA HIS A 572 21.09 14.83 18.53
C HIS A 572 22.47 14.61 17.90
N GLY A 573 22.89 15.49 16.98
CA GLY A 573 24.22 15.46 16.36
C GLY A 573 24.40 14.36 15.32
N MET A 574 23.30 13.77 14.81
CA MET A 574 23.34 12.61 13.92
C MET A 574 22.87 12.92 12.49
N GLY A 575 22.60 14.20 12.17
CA GLY A 575 22.16 14.64 10.84
C GLY A 575 22.99 14.09 9.67
N PRO A 576 24.33 14.15 9.71
CA PRO A 576 25.19 13.59 8.65
C PRO A 576 25.07 12.07 8.45
N TRP A 577 24.50 11.34 9.41
CA TRP A 577 24.38 9.87 9.38
C TRP A 577 23.02 9.39 8.88
N ALA A 578 22.10 10.31 8.56
CA ALA A 578 20.74 9.96 8.12
C ALA A 578 20.72 8.98 6.94
N ARG A 579 21.59 9.19 5.94
CA ARG A 579 21.68 8.29 4.77
C ARG A 579 22.17 6.91 5.17
N ASP A 580 23.15 6.81 6.06
CA ASP A 580 23.65 5.53 6.57
C ASP A 580 22.53 4.77 7.30
N PHE A 581 21.72 5.47 8.09
CA PHE A 581 20.59 4.87 8.80
C PHE A 581 19.51 4.38 7.86
N LEU A 582 19.13 5.17 6.84
CA LEU A 582 18.20 4.75 5.79
C LEU A 582 18.72 3.49 5.08
N MET A 583 19.98 3.49 4.65
CA MET A 583 20.55 2.35 3.92
C MET A 583 20.63 1.09 4.79
N ALA A 584 21.06 1.21 6.04
CA ALA A 584 21.20 0.06 6.93
C ALA A 584 19.86 -0.53 7.38
N SER A 585 18.91 0.33 7.81
CA SER A 585 17.56 -0.13 8.17
C SER A 585 16.76 -0.62 6.97
N GLY A 586 16.91 -0.01 5.80
CA GLY A 586 16.26 -0.44 4.56
C GLY A 586 16.71 -1.82 4.09
N LYS A 587 17.99 -2.18 4.26
CA LYS A 587 18.47 -3.55 3.98
C LYS A 587 17.83 -4.58 4.91
N LEU A 588 17.63 -4.25 6.19
CA LEU A 588 16.91 -5.13 7.12
C LEU A 588 15.41 -5.24 6.75
N GLN A 589 14.77 -4.13 6.40
CA GLN A 589 13.39 -4.12 5.92
C GLN A 589 13.22 -5.06 4.72
N ALA A 590 14.07 -4.93 3.70
CA ALA A 590 14.06 -5.79 2.52
C ALA A 590 14.28 -7.27 2.88
N LEU A 591 15.19 -7.57 3.82
CA LEU A 591 15.43 -8.92 4.32
C LEU A 591 14.18 -9.50 5.01
N CYS A 592 13.46 -8.70 5.79
CA CYS A 592 12.20 -9.12 6.40
C CYS A 592 11.11 -9.39 5.36
N TYR A 593 10.91 -8.49 4.39
CA TYR A 593 9.96 -8.72 3.28
C TYR A 593 10.28 -9.99 2.50
N LYS A 594 11.54 -10.19 2.14
CA LYS A 594 11.99 -11.40 1.44
C LYS A 594 11.59 -12.67 2.19
N ASN A 595 11.94 -12.75 3.47
CA ASN A 595 11.66 -13.96 4.27
C ASN A 595 10.16 -14.19 4.47
N GLU A 596 9.37 -13.12 4.59
CA GLU A 596 7.92 -13.22 4.78
C GLU A 596 7.19 -13.59 3.49
N ILE A 597 7.56 -12.97 2.35
CA ILE A 597 6.99 -13.29 1.03
C ILE A 597 7.36 -14.71 0.63
N GLU A 598 8.62 -15.13 0.75
CA GLU A 598 9.02 -16.51 0.45
C GLU A 598 8.27 -17.52 1.32
N LYS A 599 8.00 -17.17 2.59
CA LYS A 599 7.18 -18.00 3.49
C LYS A 599 5.74 -18.11 3.01
N SER A 600 5.16 -17.03 2.50
CA SER A 600 3.84 -17.04 1.87
C SER A 600 3.83 -17.91 0.60
N LEU A 601 4.84 -17.79 -0.26
CA LEU A 601 4.96 -18.56 -1.50
C LEU A 601 5.18 -20.06 -1.26
N ARG A 602 5.82 -20.45 -0.15
CA ARG A 602 5.90 -21.85 0.30
C ARG A 602 4.55 -22.41 0.73
N THR A 603 3.61 -21.55 1.13
CA THR A 603 2.36 -21.97 1.78
C THR A 603 1.37 -22.49 0.75
N ARG A 604 1.09 -23.79 0.80
CA ARG A 604 0.01 -24.40 0.02
C ARG A 604 -1.35 -23.78 0.36
N ASN A 605 -2.28 -23.82 -0.59
CA ASN A 605 -3.67 -23.34 -0.43
C ASN A 605 -3.80 -21.84 -0.09
N SER A 606 -2.73 -21.05 -0.09
CA SER A 606 -2.82 -19.60 -0.06
C SER A 606 -3.34 -19.09 -1.41
N ALA A 607 -4.35 -18.21 -1.38
CA ALA A 607 -4.81 -17.49 -2.57
C ALA A 607 -3.94 -16.25 -2.85
N GLY A 608 -2.93 -15.99 -2.01
CA GLY A 608 -2.01 -14.87 -2.13
C GLY A 608 -1.92 -14.01 -0.89
N PHE A 609 -1.29 -12.85 -1.05
CA PHE A 609 -1.06 -11.86 -0.01
C PHE A 609 -1.36 -10.47 -0.51
N GLN A 610 -1.60 -9.56 0.42
CA GLN A 610 -1.63 -8.13 0.20
C GLN A 610 -0.59 -7.52 1.13
N LEU A 611 0.42 -6.87 0.59
CA LEU A 611 1.37 -6.11 1.39
C LEU A 611 0.64 -4.98 2.11
N LEU A 612 1.17 -4.53 3.25
CA LEU A 612 0.70 -3.28 3.84
C LEU A 612 0.98 -2.07 2.93
N GLY A 613 2.09 -2.10 2.23
CA GLY A 613 2.47 -1.05 1.29
C GLY A 613 3.80 -1.38 0.63
N LEU A 614 3.83 -1.39 -0.71
CA LEU A 614 5.08 -1.29 -1.47
C LEU A 614 5.63 0.14 -1.36
N GLN A 615 4.73 1.12 -1.30
CA GLN A 615 5.01 2.51 -0.98
C GLN A 615 4.81 2.84 0.50
N ASP A 616 5.50 3.88 0.97
CA ASP A 616 5.33 4.40 2.33
C ASP A 616 3.92 4.97 2.54
N PHE A 617 3.39 4.73 3.74
CA PHE A 617 2.08 5.23 4.16
C PHE A 617 2.27 6.49 5.03
N PRO A 618 1.90 7.69 4.55
CA PRO A 618 2.14 8.94 5.27
C PRO A 618 1.26 9.12 6.50
N GLY A 619 0.18 8.35 6.63
CA GLY A 619 -0.78 8.44 7.73
C GLY A 619 -0.30 7.83 9.04
N GLN A 620 -1.12 7.95 10.08
CA GLN A 620 -0.95 7.20 11.35
C GLN A 620 0.45 7.29 11.99
N GLY A 621 1.01 8.50 12.02
CA GLY A 621 2.35 8.76 12.54
C GLY A 621 3.45 8.65 11.48
N THR A 622 3.14 8.60 10.17
CA THR A 622 4.11 8.37 9.09
C THR A 622 4.71 6.97 9.15
N ALA A 623 3.99 5.96 8.67
CA ALA A 623 4.46 4.58 8.62
C ALA A 623 5.38 4.34 7.41
N LEU A 624 6.68 4.26 7.67
CA LEU A 624 7.73 4.10 6.65
C LEU A 624 7.97 2.63 6.28
N VAL A 625 6.88 1.95 5.94
CA VAL A 625 6.85 0.50 5.67
C VAL A 625 7.21 0.14 4.22
N GLY A 626 7.13 1.09 3.30
CA GLY A 626 7.41 0.88 1.89
C GLY A 626 8.91 0.84 1.58
N VAL A 627 9.24 0.09 0.53
CA VAL A 627 10.55 0.15 -0.14
C VAL A 627 10.58 1.26 -1.20
N LEU A 628 9.41 1.73 -1.60
CA LEU A 628 9.19 2.98 -2.33
C LEU A 628 8.66 4.04 -1.36
N ASN A 629 8.88 5.32 -1.67
CA ASN A 629 8.22 6.39 -0.93
C ASN A 629 6.78 6.62 -1.38
N ALA A 630 6.06 7.53 -0.70
CA ALA A 630 4.66 7.89 -0.98
C ALA A 630 4.40 8.48 -2.39
N MET A 631 5.43 8.64 -3.22
CA MET A 631 5.34 9.07 -4.62
C MET A 631 5.80 7.95 -5.59
N TRP A 632 5.83 6.69 -5.14
CA TRP A 632 6.28 5.52 -5.91
C TRP A 632 7.74 5.59 -6.41
N LYS A 633 8.62 6.31 -5.70
CA LYS A 633 10.05 6.39 -6.03
C LYS A 633 10.90 5.50 -5.13
N GLU A 634 11.95 4.91 -5.70
CA GLU A 634 12.88 4.07 -4.94
C GLU A 634 13.66 4.87 -3.89
N LYS A 635 13.84 4.27 -2.71
CA LYS A 635 14.65 4.84 -1.61
C LYS A 635 16.15 4.48 -1.73
N GLY A 636 16.47 3.52 -2.60
CA GLY A 636 17.83 3.22 -3.08
C GLY A 636 18.60 2.10 -2.38
N TYR A 637 17.99 1.38 -1.42
CA TYR A 637 18.62 0.21 -0.78
C TYR A 637 18.20 -1.14 -1.37
N ILE A 638 17.16 -1.18 -2.20
CA ILE A 638 16.75 -2.33 -3.00
C ILE A 638 16.06 -1.82 -4.26
N HIS A 639 16.23 -2.53 -5.36
CA HIS A 639 15.61 -2.22 -6.65
C HIS A 639 14.65 -3.32 -7.11
N ALA A 640 13.75 -2.98 -8.04
CA ALA A 640 12.73 -3.89 -8.55
C ALA A 640 13.29 -5.24 -9.04
N LYS A 641 14.44 -5.22 -9.73
CA LYS A 641 15.12 -6.45 -10.21
C LYS A 641 15.54 -7.38 -9.08
N GLU A 642 16.02 -6.83 -7.96
CA GLU A 642 16.39 -7.62 -6.78
C GLU A 642 15.15 -8.15 -6.07
N TRP A 643 14.11 -7.33 -5.94
CA TRP A 643 12.84 -7.69 -5.32
C TRP A 643 12.13 -8.83 -6.05
N ARG A 644 12.08 -8.80 -7.38
CA ARG A 644 11.45 -9.85 -8.20
C ARG A 644 12.08 -11.23 -8.03
N ARG A 645 13.30 -11.32 -7.49
CA ARG A 645 13.92 -12.63 -7.18
C ARG A 645 13.17 -13.41 -6.11
N PHE A 646 12.37 -12.73 -5.28
CA PHE A 646 11.55 -13.34 -4.23
C PHE A 646 10.06 -12.98 -4.31
N CYS A 647 9.64 -12.11 -5.23
CA CYS A 647 8.25 -11.70 -5.41
C CYS A 647 7.93 -11.57 -6.90
N ASP A 648 7.50 -12.66 -7.53
CA ASP A 648 7.18 -12.74 -8.95
C ASP A 648 6.29 -13.96 -9.23
N THR A 649 5.91 -14.15 -10.49
CA THR A 649 5.16 -15.33 -10.96
C THR A 649 5.93 -16.64 -10.80
N THR A 650 7.27 -16.60 -10.84
CA THR A 650 8.12 -17.77 -10.62
C THR A 650 9.26 -17.43 -9.69
N VAL A 651 9.31 -18.11 -8.54
CA VAL A 651 10.30 -17.85 -7.49
C VAL A 651 10.94 -19.16 -7.06
N LEU A 652 12.27 -19.20 -7.09
CA LEU A 652 13.04 -20.27 -6.45
C LEU A 652 13.11 -20.02 -4.95
N LEU A 653 12.88 -21.05 -4.17
CA LEU A 653 12.80 -21.02 -2.71
C LEU A 653 13.83 -22.01 -2.13
N SER A 654 14.27 -21.79 -0.90
CA SER A 654 15.11 -22.75 -0.18
C SER A 654 14.63 -22.98 1.23
N ARG A 655 14.78 -24.22 1.73
CA ARG A 655 14.51 -24.61 3.12
C ARG A 655 15.82 -24.75 3.91
N MET A 656 16.07 -23.79 4.79
CA MET A 656 17.28 -23.68 5.59
C MET A 656 16.91 -23.64 7.08
N PRO A 657 17.44 -24.57 7.91
CA PRO A 657 17.12 -24.64 9.35
C PRO A 657 17.75 -23.50 10.17
N LYS A 658 18.79 -22.87 9.64
CA LYS A 658 19.54 -21.77 10.24
C LYS A 658 20.41 -21.11 9.17
N PHE A 659 20.94 -19.94 9.51
CA PHE A 659 21.83 -19.16 8.63
C PHE A 659 23.25 -19.06 9.17
N THR A 660 23.54 -19.66 10.32
CA THR A 660 24.88 -19.68 10.90
C THR A 660 25.27 -21.10 11.26
N TYR A 661 26.44 -21.51 10.77
CA TYR A 661 26.98 -22.86 10.86
C TYR A 661 28.40 -22.84 11.43
N THR A 662 28.82 -23.95 12.02
CA THR A 662 30.24 -24.25 12.22
C THR A 662 30.79 -25.07 11.06
N ASN A 663 32.10 -24.98 10.83
CA ASN A 663 32.75 -25.63 9.70
C ASN A 663 32.78 -27.16 9.76
N ASP A 664 32.48 -27.78 10.90
CA ASP A 664 32.32 -29.23 11.05
C ASP A 664 30.91 -29.74 10.65
N GLU A 665 30.03 -28.84 10.23
CA GLU A 665 28.68 -29.18 9.80
C GLU A 665 28.59 -29.51 8.29
N VAL A 666 27.43 -30.03 7.90
CA VAL A 666 27.04 -30.22 6.50
C VAL A 666 25.96 -29.22 6.17
N PHE A 667 26.11 -28.52 5.04
CA PHE A 667 25.09 -27.64 4.50
C PHE A 667 24.24 -28.42 3.50
N ASN A 668 22.94 -28.54 3.78
CA ASN A 668 21.98 -29.18 2.88
C ASN A 668 21.33 -28.14 1.96
N VAL A 669 21.46 -28.34 0.66
CA VAL A 669 20.77 -27.57 -0.37
C VAL A 669 19.43 -28.22 -0.63
N ASN A 670 18.36 -27.60 -0.13
CA ASN A 670 16.99 -28.03 -0.37
C ASN A 670 16.23 -26.89 -1.07
N LEU A 671 15.93 -27.09 -2.35
CA LEU A 671 15.27 -26.11 -3.21
C LEU A 671 13.81 -26.48 -3.46
N GLU A 672 12.99 -25.45 -3.60
CA GLU A 672 11.61 -25.53 -4.10
C GLU A 672 11.40 -24.46 -5.19
N ILE A 673 10.33 -24.60 -5.95
CA ILE A 673 9.90 -23.60 -6.93
C ILE A 673 8.42 -23.31 -6.74
N CYS A 674 8.10 -22.04 -6.52
CA CYS A 674 6.73 -21.56 -6.60
C CYS A 674 6.49 -20.98 -8.00
N HIS A 675 5.51 -21.52 -8.71
CA HIS A 675 5.17 -21.10 -10.06
C HIS A 675 3.67 -20.84 -10.18
N HIS A 676 3.33 -19.63 -10.62
CA HIS A 676 1.99 -19.11 -10.90
C HIS A 676 2.04 -18.32 -12.22
N GLY A 677 2.52 -18.98 -13.28
CA GLY A 677 2.71 -18.38 -14.60
C GLY A 677 1.58 -18.68 -15.58
N ALA A 678 1.71 -18.16 -16.82
CA ALA A 678 0.70 -18.35 -17.86
C ALA A 678 0.54 -19.82 -18.32
N ALA A 679 1.60 -20.62 -18.21
CA ALA A 679 1.65 -22.01 -18.66
C ALA A 679 2.71 -22.81 -17.89
N PRO A 680 2.61 -24.16 -17.84
CA PRO A 680 3.59 -25.01 -17.17
C PRO A 680 5.00 -24.83 -17.74
N LEU A 681 6.02 -24.89 -16.88
CA LEU A 681 7.43 -24.91 -17.30
C LEU A 681 7.80 -26.32 -17.75
N LYS A 682 8.48 -26.44 -18.89
CA LYS A 682 8.87 -27.74 -19.47
C LYS A 682 10.37 -27.86 -19.64
N ASN A 683 10.90 -29.03 -19.34
CA ASN A 683 12.30 -29.42 -19.54
C ASN A 683 13.29 -28.40 -18.98
N ILE A 684 13.07 -27.96 -17.74
CA ILE A 684 13.92 -26.96 -17.10
C ILE A 684 15.08 -27.61 -16.36
N VAL A 685 16.23 -26.95 -16.39
CA VAL A 685 17.40 -27.27 -15.59
C VAL A 685 17.57 -26.19 -14.54
N ILE A 686 17.42 -26.56 -13.27
CA ILE A 686 17.70 -25.69 -12.14
C ILE A 686 19.12 -25.97 -11.68
N SER A 687 19.96 -24.94 -11.68
CA SER A 687 21.35 -25.02 -11.28
C SER A 687 21.56 -24.24 -10.00
N TRP A 688 22.38 -24.80 -9.10
CA TRP A 688 22.74 -24.14 -7.84
C TRP A 688 24.24 -24.18 -7.63
N ARG A 689 24.75 -23.16 -6.92
CA ARG A 689 26.14 -23.10 -6.48
C ARG A 689 26.25 -22.40 -5.14
N ILE A 690 27.26 -22.77 -4.37
CA ILE A 690 27.64 -22.11 -3.13
C ILE A 690 28.94 -21.36 -3.39
N VAL A 691 28.94 -20.05 -3.18
CA VAL A 691 30.08 -19.17 -3.44
C VAL A 691 30.45 -18.34 -2.23
N ASP A 692 31.71 -17.95 -2.10
CA ASP A 692 32.12 -16.87 -1.20
C ASP A 692 32.02 -15.49 -1.86
N GLU A 693 32.43 -14.45 -1.13
CA GLU A 693 32.44 -13.06 -1.58
C GLU A 693 33.36 -12.82 -2.80
N ASN A 694 34.38 -13.67 -2.99
CA ASN A 694 35.28 -13.64 -4.14
C ASN A 694 34.79 -14.51 -5.31
N LYS A 695 33.54 -14.99 -5.25
CA LYS A 695 32.92 -15.90 -6.21
C LYS A 695 33.64 -17.26 -6.35
N LYS A 696 34.45 -17.65 -5.36
CA LYS A 696 35.01 -19.01 -5.31
C LYS A 696 33.89 -20.00 -5.02
N VAL A 697 33.78 -21.04 -5.83
CA VAL A 697 32.76 -22.10 -5.70
C VAL A 697 33.20 -23.15 -4.67
N PHE A 698 32.35 -23.44 -3.70
CA PHE A 698 32.52 -24.49 -2.68
C PHE A 698 31.75 -25.77 -3.00
N GLY A 699 30.70 -25.65 -3.82
CA GLY A 699 29.96 -26.77 -4.38
C GLY A 699 28.91 -26.27 -5.36
N ALA A 700 28.47 -27.15 -6.25
CA ALA A 700 27.45 -26.88 -7.24
C ALA A 700 26.72 -28.16 -7.60
N GLY A 701 25.53 -28.02 -8.17
CA GLY A 701 24.74 -29.13 -8.68
C GLY A 701 23.59 -28.66 -9.56
N THR A 702 22.92 -29.62 -10.18
CA THR A 702 21.78 -29.37 -11.05
C THR A 702 20.64 -30.31 -10.70
N VAL A 703 19.41 -29.85 -10.95
CA VAL A 703 18.17 -30.62 -10.83
C VAL A 703 17.38 -30.40 -12.11
N THR A 704 17.07 -31.48 -12.82
CA THR A 704 16.25 -31.44 -14.03
C THR A 704 14.80 -31.75 -13.69
N GLN A 705 13.87 -30.98 -14.25
CA GLN A 705 12.43 -31.22 -14.11
C GLN A 705 11.79 -31.25 -15.50
N ASN A 706 11.08 -32.35 -15.79
CA ASN A 706 10.38 -32.50 -17.07
C ASN A 706 9.23 -31.50 -17.19
N GLU A 707 8.47 -31.33 -16.11
CA GLU A 707 7.37 -30.38 -16.06
C GLU A 707 7.18 -29.84 -14.64
N ILE A 708 6.96 -28.53 -14.52
CA ILE A 708 6.47 -27.87 -13.30
C ILE A 708 5.12 -27.27 -13.63
N ALA A 709 4.10 -27.66 -12.86
CA ALA A 709 2.75 -27.13 -13.02
C ALA A 709 2.74 -25.60 -12.90
N ASP A 710 1.82 -24.96 -13.61
CA ASP A 710 1.63 -23.51 -13.64
C ASP A 710 1.06 -22.91 -12.36
N THR A 711 0.82 -23.73 -11.33
CA THR A 711 0.23 -23.30 -10.06
C THR A 711 0.80 -24.05 -8.87
N GLY A 712 1.26 -23.28 -7.87
CA GLY A 712 1.63 -23.78 -6.55
C GLY A 712 3.14 -23.91 -6.34
N ASN A 713 3.50 -24.69 -5.32
CA ASN A 713 4.89 -24.90 -4.90
C ASN A 713 5.28 -26.36 -5.12
N THR A 714 6.45 -26.58 -5.72
CA THR A 714 7.00 -27.91 -6.03
C THR A 714 8.37 -28.07 -5.38
N ALA A 715 8.55 -29.14 -4.61
CA ALA A 715 9.85 -29.51 -4.07
C ALA A 715 10.77 -30.00 -5.21
N LEU A 716 11.98 -29.45 -5.28
CA LEU A 716 12.99 -29.82 -6.28
C LEU A 716 14.07 -30.74 -5.69
N GLY A 717 14.30 -30.65 -4.38
CA GLY A 717 15.45 -31.27 -3.73
C GLY A 717 16.73 -30.46 -3.98
N GLY A 718 17.87 -31.13 -4.05
CA GLY A 718 19.16 -30.49 -4.27
C GLY A 718 20.31 -31.41 -3.93
N GLY A 719 21.20 -30.96 -3.05
CA GLY A 719 22.40 -31.72 -2.67
C GLY A 719 22.91 -31.31 -1.29
N TYR A 720 24.17 -31.60 -1.02
CA TYR A 720 24.81 -31.18 0.23
C TYR A 720 26.28 -30.90 0.00
N ILE A 721 26.87 -30.07 0.87
CA ILE A 721 28.32 -29.87 0.92
C ILE A 721 28.81 -30.02 2.36
N SER A 722 30.01 -30.60 2.52
CA SER A 722 30.72 -30.52 3.80
C SER A 722 31.32 -29.13 3.95
N LEU A 723 31.14 -28.51 5.12
CA LEU A 723 31.70 -27.19 5.41
C LEU A 723 33.16 -27.26 5.88
N ASN A 724 33.76 -28.46 5.96
CA ASN A 724 35.14 -28.66 6.40
C ASN A 724 36.17 -27.92 5.55
N LEU A 725 35.83 -27.54 4.31
CA LEU A 725 36.71 -26.74 3.45
C LEU A 725 36.79 -25.26 3.88
N VAL A 726 35.89 -24.80 4.74
CA VAL A 726 35.86 -23.44 5.27
C VAL A 726 36.70 -23.38 6.54
N GLN A 727 37.94 -22.91 6.38
CA GLN A 727 38.93 -22.85 7.47
C GLN A 727 38.97 -21.51 8.22
N LYS A 728 38.34 -20.47 7.66
CA LYS A 728 38.23 -19.14 8.25
C LYS A 728 36.76 -18.75 8.31
N ALA A 729 36.43 -17.80 9.18
CA ALA A 729 35.11 -17.21 9.21
C ALA A 729 34.78 -16.64 7.81
N SER A 730 33.68 -17.11 7.23
CA SER A 730 33.28 -16.74 5.87
C SER A 730 31.78 -16.51 5.78
N ARG A 731 31.38 -15.50 5.00
CA ARG A 731 30.04 -15.41 4.43
C ARG A 731 30.03 -16.21 3.13
N LEU A 732 29.10 -17.15 3.02
CA LEU A 732 28.82 -17.91 1.81
C LEU A 732 27.42 -17.57 1.30
N ARG A 733 27.19 -17.79 0.02
CA ARG A 733 25.91 -17.57 -0.65
C ARG A 733 25.50 -18.81 -1.41
N LEU A 734 24.30 -19.31 -1.13
CA LEU A 734 23.60 -20.23 -2.02
C LEU A 734 22.97 -19.42 -3.14
N GLU A 735 23.41 -19.60 -4.39
CA GLU A 735 22.78 -19.05 -5.58
C GLU A 735 22.04 -20.17 -6.32
N ALA A 736 20.76 -19.98 -6.63
CA ALA A 736 19.96 -20.91 -7.43
C ALA A 736 19.33 -20.17 -8.63
N PHE A 737 19.32 -20.80 -9.80
CA PHE A 737 18.82 -20.20 -11.03
C PHE A 737 18.32 -21.25 -12.02
N ILE A 738 17.38 -20.86 -12.89
CA ILE A 738 16.95 -21.69 -14.01
C ILE A 738 17.80 -21.33 -15.23
N GLU A 739 18.46 -22.32 -15.82
CA GLU A 739 19.34 -22.11 -16.98
C GLU A 739 18.59 -21.44 -18.14
N ASN A 740 19.28 -20.53 -18.85
CA ASN A 740 18.74 -19.79 -19.99
C ASN A 740 17.54 -18.88 -19.66
N THR A 741 17.35 -18.51 -18.39
CA THR A 741 16.34 -17.53 -17.96
C THR A 741 16.94 -16.46 -17.05
N ALA A 742 16.16 -15.44 -16.70
CA ALA A 742 16.51 -14.47 -15.66
C ALA A 742 16.08 -14.91 -14.25
N ILE A 743 15.44 -16.06 -14.10
CA ILE A 743 14.86 -16.52 -12.83
C ILE A 743 15.99 -17.04 -11.93
N ALA A 744 16.23 -16.33 -10.83
CA ALA A 744 17.26 -16.68 -9.86
C ALA A 744 16.92 -16.14 -8.47
N ASN A 745 17.34 -16.84 -7.43
CA ASN A 745 17.29 -16.37 -6.04
C ASN A 745 18.59 -16.73 -5.31
N GLU A 746 18.82 -16.13 -4.14
CA GLU A 746 20.03 -16.35 -3.36
C GLU A 746 19.82 -16.20 -1.86
N TRP A 747 20.62 -16.90 -1.06
CA TRP A 747 20.57 -16.83 0.40
C TRP A 747 21.98 -16.79 0.97
N ASP A 748 22.29 -15.73 1.71
CA ASP A 748 23.55 -15.60 2.45
C ASP A 748 23.48 -16.41 3.74
N PHE A 749 24.56 -17.11 4.07
CA PHE A 749 24.75 -17.83 5.33
C PHE A 749 26.21 -17.74 5.78
N TRP A 750 26.46 -17.90 7.07
CA TRP A 750 27.77 -17.71 7.67
C TRP A 750 28.31 -19.02 8.20
N VAL A 751 29.59 -19.26 7.96
CA VAL A 751 30.30 -20.45 8.42
C VAL A 751 31.49 -19.99 9.25
N TYR A 752 31.52 -20.44 10.50
CA TYR A 752 32.57 -20.09 11.46
C TYR A 752 33.39 -21.33 11.87
N PRO A 753 34.68 -21.18 12.16
CA PRO A 753 35.46 -22.26 12.77
C PRO A 753 34.79 -22.78 14.04
N LYS A 754 34.72 -24.11 14.20
CA LYS A 754 34.20 -24.75 15.41
C LYS A 754 34.93 -24.27 16.66
N SER A 755 36.26 -24.19 16.57
CA SER A 755 37.15 -23.65 17.59
C SER A 755 37.93 -22.48 17.03
N VAL A 756 38.24 -21.53 17.90
CA VAL A 756 39.07 -20.35 17.62
C VAL A 756 40.18 -20.28 18.66
N GLU A 757 41.35 -19.81 18.26
CA GLU A 757 42.48 -19.65 19.17
C GLU A 757 42.26 -18.45 20.11
N GLU A 758 42.63 -18.59 21.38
CA GLU A 758 42.55 -17.48 22.32
C GLU A 758 43.73 -16.51 22.12
N PRO A 759 43.51 -15.23 21.78
CA PRO A 759 44.61 -14.29 21.55
C PRO A 759 45.38 -13.99 22.84
N SER A 760 46.71 -14.02 22.78
CA SER A 760 47.56 -13.65 23.92
C SER A 760 47.74 -12.13 23.99
N ALA A 761 47.02 -11.47 24.90
CA ALA A 761 47.20 -10.04 25.19
C ALA A 761 46.85 -9.69 26.64
N LYS A 762 47.52 -8.67 27.18
CA LYS A 762 47.23 -8.11 28.51
C LYS A 762 46.01 -7.18 28.44
N ILE A 763 44.82 -7.76 28.34
CA ILE A 763 43.52 -7.06 28.36
C ILE A 763 42.85 -7.34 29.70
N TYR A 764 42.37 -6.30 30.39
CA TYR A 764 41.50 -6.49 31.55
C TYR A 764 40.05 -6.66 31.11
N TYR A 765 39.48 -7.84 31.34
CA TYR A 765 38.08 -8.13 31.07
C TYR A 765 37.24 -7.91 32.33
N THR A 766 36.12 -7.22 32.19
CA THR A 766 35.18 -6.92 33.27
C THR A 766 33.76 -6.79 32.72
N ASP A 767 32.75 -6.91 33.58
CA ASP A 767 31.35 -6.57 33.25
C ASP A 767 30.91 -5.22 33.85
N THR A 768 31.80 -4.56 34.59
CA THR A 768 31.53 -3.29 35.28
C THR A 768 32.74 -2.36 35.24
N LEU A 769 32.49 -1.05 35.27
CA LEU A 769 33.52 -0.02 35.36
C LEU A 769 33.94 0.18 36.83
N ASP A 770 34.58 -0.86 37.39
CA ASP A 770 35.08 -0.89 38.77
C ASP A 770 36.39 -0.10 38.97
N ALA A 771 36.81 0.02 40.24
CA ALA A 771 38.05 0.71 40.61
C ALA A 771 39.29 0.09 39.92
N LYS A 772 39.26 -1.21 39.59
CA LYS A 772 40.36 -1.90 38.92
C LYS A 772 40.42 -1.52 37.43
N ALA A 773 39.30 -1.47 36.73
CA ALA A 773 39.19 -1.00 35.35
C ALA A 773 39.72 0.42 35.23
N GLU A 774 39.34 1.30 36.15
CA GLU A 774 39.84 2.67 36.19
C GLU A 774 41.34 2.75 36.44
N ALA A 775 41.87 1.93 37.37
CA ALA A 775 43.29 1.88 37.64
C ALA A 775 44.08 1.41 36.40
N VAL A 776 43.55 0.44 35.65
CA VAL A 776 44.12 -0.02 34.38
C VAL A 776 44.11 1.11 33.34
N LEU A 777 42.97 1.79 33.15
CA LEU A 777 42.86 2.90 32.21
C LEU A 777 43.79 4.08 32.57
N LYS A 778 43.88 4.46 33.85
CA LYS A 778 44.79 5.51 34.33
C LYS A 778 46.26 5.19 34.06
N LYS A 779 46.64 3.92 34.10
CA LYS A 779 47.99 3.43 33.78
C LYS A 779 48.25 3.25 32.28
N GLY A 780 47.29 3.56 31.42
CA GLY A 780 47.42 3.41 29.97
C GLY A 780 47.14 2.00 29.44
N GLY A 781 46.53 1.13 30.26
CA GLY A 781 46.16 -0.22 29.86
C GLY A 781 44.89 -0.30 29.01
N THR A 782 44.61 -1.52 28.55
CA THR A 782 43.44 -1.85 27.73
C THR A 782 42.38 -2.57 28.57
N VAL A 783 41.14 -2.12 28.48
CA VAL A 783 39.98 -2.73 29.15
C VAL A 783 38.94 -3.15 28.12
N PHE A 784 38.45 -4.39 28.23
CA PHE A 784 37.23 -4.84 27.56
C PHE A 784 36.12 -4.94 28.61
N MET A 785 35.00 -4.27 28.36
CA MET A 785 33.85 -4.30 29.25
C MET A 785 32.62 -4.89 28.53
N ASN A 786 32.16 -6.05 29.00
CA ASN A 786 30.87 -6.61 28.58
C ASN A 786 29.75 -6.07 29.48
N ALA A 787 29.06 -5.04 29.02
CA ALA A 787 27.97 -4.37 29.70
C ALA A 787 26.61 -5.09 29.61
N ALA A 788 26.54 -6.32 29.07
CA ALA A 788 25.29 -7.06 28.93
C ALA A 788 24.56 -7.23 30.29
N GLY A 789 23.31 -6.79 30.35
CA GLY A 789 22.49 -6.82 31.57
C GLY A 789 22.85 -5.75 32.61
N ARG A 790 23.82 -4.87 32.33
CA ARG A 790 24.32 -3.84 33.25
C ARG A 790 23.97 -2.41 32.85
N VAL A 791 23.51 -2.18 31.61
CA VAL A 791 23.20 -0.83 31.12
C VAL A 791 21.99 -0.24 31.84
N VAL A 792 22.12 0.97 32.36
CA VAL A 792 21.04 1.75 32.98
C VAL A 792 20.56 2.84 32.02
N LYS A 793 21.46 3.56 31.37
CA LYS A 793 21.14 4.60 30.39
C LYS A 793 20.82 3.97 29.02
N GLY A 794 19.53 3.90 28.69
CA GLY A 794 19.03 3.17 27.51
C GLY A 794 18.27 1.89 27.87
N LYS A 795 18.09 1.58 29.16
CA LYS A 795 17.34 0.40 29.63
C LYS A 795 15.88 0.37 29.14
N GLU A 796 15.28 1.54 28.92
CA GLU A 796 13.93 1.72 28.39
C GLU A 796 13.82 1.41 26.88
N ILE A 797 14.94 1.20 26.20
CA ILE A 797 15.00 1.01 24.75
C ILE A 797 15.05 -0.49 24.46
N VAL A 798 13.94 -1.02 23.95
CA VAL A 798 13.82 -2.44 23.63
C VAL A 798 14.24 -2.68 22.19
N GLN A 799 15.31 -3.45 22.02
CA GLN A 799 15.82 -3.87 20.72
C GLN A 799 15.45 -5.33 20.43
N TYR A 800 14.86 -5.56 19.26
CA TYR A 800 14.77 -6.89 18.64
C TYR A 800 15.58 -6.88 17.35
N PHE A 801 15.76 -8.06 16.74
CA PHE A 801 16.37 -8.13 15.40
C PHE A 801 15.47 -7.52 14.32
N THR A 802 14.15 -7.73 14.41
CA THR A 802 13.19 -7.11 13.49
C THR A 802 13.06 -5.61 13.77
N PRO A 803 12.84 -4.78 12.74
CA PRO A 803 12.65 -3.36 12.91
C PRO A 803 11.30 -3.03 13.57
N VAL A 804 11.09 -1.76 13.91
CA VAL A 804 9.80 -1.19 14.30
C VAL A 804 8.68 -1.73 13.39
N PHE A 805 7.62 -2.22 14.03
CA PHE A 805 6.40 -2.66 13.37
C PHE A 805 5.47 -1.47 13.13
N TRP A 806 5.16 -1.20 11.86
CA TRP A 806 4.27 -0.13 11.37
C TRP A 806 4.65 1.30 11.78
N ASN A 807 4.53 1.64 13.07
CA ASN A 807 4.84 2.94 13.62
C ASN A 807 4.84 2.92 15.17
N THR A 808 5.85 3.48 15.83
CA THR A 808 5.88 3.50 17.30
C THR A 808 4.88 4.49 17.92
N SER A 809 4.64 5.66 17.34
CA SER A 809 3.68 6.67 17.84
C SER A 809 2.25 6.13 17.87
N TRP A 810 1.78 5.53 16.77
CA TRP A 810 0.45 4.92 16.68
C TRP A 810 0.20 3.83 17.73
N PHE A 811 1.22 3.02 18.00
CA PHE A 811 1.17 1.94 18.99
C PHE A 811 1.70 2.35 20.37
N LYS A 812 1.66 3.65 20.72
CA LYS A 812 2.02 4.18 22.06
C LYS A 812 3.40 3.72 22.53
N MET A 813 4.38 3.77 21.64
CA MET A 813 5.76 3.28 21.81
C MET A 813 5.85 1.83 22.24
N ARG A 814 5.03 0.96 21.64
CA ARG A 814 5.19 -0.48 21.78
C ARG A 814 6.52 -0.95 21.14
N PRO A 815 7.31 -1.81 21.81
CA PRO A 815 8.51 -2.40 21.25
C PRO A 815 8.31 -3.20 19.95
N PRO A 816 9.35 -3.34 19.10
CA PRO A 816 10.71 -2.82 19.29
C PRO A 816 10.81 -1.31 19.01
N HIS A 817 11.85 -0.66 19.55
CA HIS A 817 12.13 0.77 19.35
C HIS A 817 13.19 1.04 18.29
N THR A 818 13.87 0.01 17.78
CA THR A 818 14.99 0.12 16.85
C THR A 818 14.63 -0.35 15.45
N LEU A 819 15.33 0.17 14.44
CA LEU A 819 15.13 -0.12 13.02
C LEU A 819 16.22 -1.02 12.41
N GLY A 820 17.11 -1.55 13.25
CA GLY A 820 18.29 -2.31 12.86
C GLY A 820 19.56 -1.70 13.45
N ILE A 821 20.70 -2.11 12.92
CA ILE A 821 22.02 -1.58 13.29
C ILE A 821 22.75 -1.06 12.07
N TRP A 822 23.52 0.00 12.24
CA TRP A 822 24.61 0.39 11.36
C TRP A 822 25.94 -0.14 11.93
N ILE A 823 26.84 -0.60 11.06
CA ILE A 823 28.13 -1.20 11.44
C ILE A 823 29.26 -0.50 10.68
N ASP A 824 30.30 -0.09 11.41
CA ASP A 824 31.53 0.43 10.81
C ASP A 824 32.42 -0.70 10.27
N THR A 825 32.09 -1.19 9.08
CA THR A 825 32.83 -2.29 8.45
C THR A 825 34.26 -1.94 8.06
N ALA A 826 34.65 -0.65 8.08
CA ALA A 826 36.03 -0.24 7.86
C ALA A 826 36.93 -0.52 9.08
N SER A 827 36.33 -0.71 10.26
CA SER A 827 37.07 -1.02 11.49
C SER A 827 37.69 -2.43 11.44
N ALA A 828 38.95 -2.51 11.84
CA ALA A 828 39.65 -3.80 11.99
C ALA A 828 39.04 -4.69 13.08
N ALA A 829 38.12 -4.16 13.91
CA ALA A 829 37.32 -4.92 14.87
C ALA A 829 36.53 -6.07 14.24
N PHE A 830 36.15 -5.94 12.95
CA PHE A 830 35.37 -6.94 12.22
C PHE A 830 36.20 -7.77 11.23
N LYS A 831 37.53 -7.64 11.25
CA LYS A 831 38.41 -8.33 10.29
C LYS A 831 38.22 -9.85 10.27
N ASP A 832 37.99 -10.44 11.43
CA ASP A 832 37.77 -11.88 11.59
C ASP A 832 36.28 -12.22 11.77
N PHE A 833 35.36 -11.29 11.44
CA PHE A 833 33.91 -11.47 11.52
C PHE A 833 33.23 -10.90 10.25
N PRO A 834 33.03 -11.72 9.19
CA PRO A 834 32.43 -11.28 7.93
C PRO A 834 31.06 -10.64 8.14
N THR A 835 30.95 -9.36 7.82
CA THR A 835 29.74 -8.58 8.04
C THR A 835 29.61 -7.46 7.01
N SER A 836 28.38 -6.98 6.85
CA SER A 836 28.03 -5.79 6.07
C SER A 836 27.77 -4.60 7.00
N TYR A 837 27.50 -3.43 6.42
CA TYR A 837 27.21 -2.19 7.15
C TYR A 837 25.83 -2.17 7.84
N HIS A 838 25.08 -3.27 7.79
CA HIS A 838 23.68 -3.37 8.21
C HIS A 838 23.39 -4.68 8.95
N SER A 839 22.23 -4.75 9.61
CA SER A 839 21.71 -6.00 10.18
C SER A 839 21.59 -7.09 9.13
N ASP A 840 22.12 -8.28 9.43
CA ASP A 840 21.95 -9.48 8.61
C ASP A 840 21.82 -10.71 9.54
N LEU A 841 21.43 -11.87 9.01
CA LEU A 841 20.88 -12.97 9.83
C LEU A 841 21.85 -13.55 10.87
N GLN A 842 23.16 -13.43 10.67
CA GLN A 842 24.20 -13.80 11.66
C GLN A 842 24.20 -12.91 12.91
N TRP A 843 23.75 -11.66 12.79
CA TRP A 843 23.67 -10.75 13.93
C TRP A 843 22.51 -11.08 14.86
N TRP A 844 21.54 -11.89 14.44
CA TRP A 844 20.33 -12.20 15.20
C TRP A 844 20.62 -12.60 16.65
N GLU A 845 21.52 -13.56 16.88
CA GLU A 845 21.81 -14.05 18.23
C GLU A 845 22.61 -13.05 19.09
N ILE A 846 23.22 -12.03 18.48
CA ILE A 846 24.01 -11.00 19.16
C ILE A 846 23.11 -9.83 19.57
N VAL A 847 22.15 -9.46 18.72
CA VAL A 847 21.40 -8.21 18.84
C VAL A 847 19.97 -8.39 19.32
N ASN A 848 19.36 -9.56 19.10
CA ASN A 848 17.99 -9.81 19.52
C ASN A 848 17.90 -9.83 21.05
N ASN A 849 17.10 -8.95 21.64
CA ASN A 849 17.00 -8.72 23.08
C ASN A 849 18.28 -8.17 23.75
N ALA A 850 19.24 -7.65 22.97
CA ALA A 850 20.42 -6.99 23.55
C ALA A 850 20.02 -5.66 24.20
N GLN A 851 20.69 -5.30 25.31
CA GLN A 851 20.60 -3.95 25.83
C GLN A 851 21.35 -2.99 24.90
N VAL A 852 20.87 -1.74 24.83
CA VAL A 852 21.55 -0.67 24.11
C VAL A 852 21.99 0.42 25.07
N MET A 853 23.13 1.04 24.77
CA MET A 853 23.65 2.20 25.49
C MET A 853 23.11 3.48 24.85
N HIS A 854 22.51 4.38 25.62
CA HIS A 854 22.16 5.72 25.15
C HIS A 854 23.31 6.70 25.45
N LEU A 855 23.93 7.22 24.39
CA LEU A 855 25.21 7.93 24.39
C LEU A 855 25.05 9.47 24.49
N GLU A 856 23.99 9.96 25.15
CA GLU A 856 23.71 11.40 25.29
C GLU A 856 24.78 12.20 26.07
N ASP A 857 25.61 11.52 26.88
CA ASP A 857 26.72 12.12 27.63
C ASP A 857 28.06 12.07 26.86
N PHE A 858 28.08 11.51 25.65
CA PHE A 858 29.29 11.36 24.82
C PHE A 858 29.48 12.59 23.92
N PRO A 859 30.70 12.83 23.39
CA PRO A 859 30.95 13.91 22.45
C PRO A 859 29.96 13.92 21.26
N ALA A 860 29.58 15.11 20.79
CA ALA A 860 28.58 15.25 19.72
C ALA A 860 28.94 14.48 18.44
N GLY A 861 30.23 14.42 18.08
CA GLY A 861 30.72 13.65 16.94
C GLY A 861 30.99 12.16 17.19
N PHE A 862 30.85 11.68 18.44
CA PHE A 862 31.19 10.31 18.80
C PHE A 862 30.26 9.31 18.12
N ARG A 863 30.84 8.37 17.37
CA ARG A 863 30.11 7.32 16.65
C ARG A 863 30.61 5.93 17.09
N PRO A 864 29.73 5.05 17.60
CA PRO A 864 30.12 3.70 18.01
C PRO A 864 30.37 2.80 16.79
N LEU A 865 31.13 1.72 16.98
CA LEU A 865 31.45 0.72 15.93
C LEU A 865 30.21 -0.05 15.46
N VAL A 866 29.26 -0.29 16.37
CA VAL A 866 27.92 -0.81 16.05
C VAL A 866 26.89 0.09 16.70
N GLN A 867 26.06 0.72 15.87
CA GLN A 867 25.04 1.67 16.29
C GLN A 867 23.64 1.12 15.99
N PRO A 868 22.87 0.73 17.01
CA PRO A 868 21.43 0.57 16.87
C PRO A 868 20.80 1.88 16.37
N ILE A 869 19.88 1.77 15.41
CA ILE A 869 19.17 2.89 14.83
C ILE A 869 17.86 3.02 15.59
N ASP A 870 17.66 4.12 16.32
CA ASP A 870 16.45 4.38 17.08
C ASP A 870 15.27 4.77 16.18
N THR A 871 14.06 4.73 16.72
CA THR A 871 12.87 5.29 16.06
C THR A 871 13.04 6.79 15.80
N TRP A 872 12.57 7.26 14.64
CA TRP A 872 12.68 8.65 14.19
C TRP A 872 11.86 9.64 15.04
N PHE A 873 11.01 9.15 15.94
CA PHE A 873 10.27 9.97 16.91
C PHE A 873 11.11 10.42 18.11
N MET A 874 12.26 9.78 18.33
CA MET A 874 13.15 10.03 19.47
C MET A 874 14.59 10.31 19.03
N ASN A 875 15.05 9.71 17.93
CA ASN A 875 16.41 9.85 17.39
C ASN A 875 17.51 9.80 18.47
N ARG A 876 17.39 8.92 19.47
CA ARG A 876 18.41 8.80 20.52
C ARG A 876 19.69 8.25 19.92
N LYS A 877 20.84 8.78 20.33
CA LYS A 877 22.15 8.26 19.90
C LYS A 877 22.46 6.97 20.66
N LEU A 878 22.33 5.82 19.99
CA LEU A 878 22.53 4.51 20.62
C LEU A 878 23.91 3.91 20.31
N GLY A 879 24.35 2.97 21.14
CA GLY A 879 25.54 2.15 20.91
C GLY A 879 25.36 0.73 21.41
N LEU A 880 25.85 -0.24 20.62
CA LEU A 880 25.92 -1.65 21.00
C LEU A 880 27.37 -2.09 21.25
N LEU A 881 28.29 -1.62 20.41
CA LEU A 881 29.73 -1.85 20.51
C LEU A 881 30.46 -0.55 20.21
N MET A 882 31.37 -0.15 21.09
CA MET A 882 32.14 1.08 20.91
C MET A 882 33.55 0.97 21.46
N GLU A 883 34.44 1.82 20.93
CA GLU A 883 35.78 2.01 21.44
C GLU A 883 36.03 3.48 21.78
N ALA A 884 36.86 3.72 22.80
CA ALA A 884 37.23 5.07 23.19
C ALA A 884 38.60 5.12 23.86
N LYS A 885 39.27 6.25 23.74
CA LYS A 885 40.40 6.62 24.59
C LYS A 885 39.85 7.24 25.88
N VAL A 886 40.21 6.69 27.02
CA VAL A 886 39.76 7.16 28.34
C VAL A 886 40.98 7.48 29.20
N GLY A 887 41.26 8.78 29.34
CA GLY A 887 42.51 9.25 29.94
C GLY A 887 43.72 8.75 29.12
N LYS A 888 44.61 7.98 29.77
CA LYS A 888 45.77 7.37 29.09
C LYS A 888 45.45 6.01 28.46
N GLY A 889 44.34 5.39 28.82
CA GLY A 889 44.00 4.01 28.48
C GLY A 889 43.05 3.88 27.29
N LYS A 890 42.77 2.63 26.92
CA LYS A 890 41.89 2.26 25.81
C LYS A 890 40.76 1.39 26.34
N LEU A 891 39.53 1.72 25.98
CA LEU A 891 38.32 1.06 26.44
C LEU A 891 37.50 0.54 25.25
N MET A 892 37.10 -0.73 25.32
CA MET A 892 36.09 -1.33 24.47
C MET A 892 34.87 -1.64 25.34
N ILE A 893 33.67 -1.22 24.92
CA ILE A 893 32.42 -1.53 25.62
C ILE A 893 31.46 -2.20 24.65
N CYS A 894 30.90 -3.34 25.05
CA CYS A 894 29.85 -4.04 24.31
C CYS A 894 28.67 -4.31 25.24
N SER A 895 27.45 -3.95 24.84
CA SER A 895 26.22 -4.24 25.61
C SER A 895 25.47 -5.50 25.15
N ALA A 896 25.95 -6.17 24.11
CA ALA A 896 25.50 -7.50 23.72
C ALA A 896 26.17 -8.59 24.56
N ASP A 897 25.44 -9.65 24.88
CA ASP A 897 26.03 -10.80 25.57
C ASP A 897 26.92 -11.61 24.63
N LEU A 898 28.24 -11.50 24.82
CA LEU A 898 29.26 -12.23 24.07
C LEU A 898 29.97 -13.34 24.86
N PHE A 899 29.48 -13.73 26.04
CA PHE A 899 30.19 -14.67 26.93
C PHE A 899 29.35 -15.87 27.34
N SER A 900 28.02 -15.78 27.31
CA SER A 900 27.15 -16.90 27.65
C SER A 900 26.94 -17.86 26.47
N ASP A 901 26.99 -19.16 26.74
CA ASP A 901 26.63 -20.26 25.83
C ASP A 901 27.31 -20.23 24.45
N LEU A 902 28.62 -19.92 24.42
CA LEU A 902 29.40 -19.79 23.18
C LEU A 902 29.55 -21.09 22.37
N ALA A 903 29.24 -22.24 22.96
CA ALA A 903 29.19 -23.51 22.25
C ALA A 903 28.05 -23.52 21.21
N ASN A 904 26.89 -22.93 21.56
CA ASN A 904 25.70 -22.90 20.70
C ASN A 904 25.50 -21.57 19.97
N ARG A 905 26.34 -20.57 20.25
CA ARG A 905 26.29 -19.21 19.67
C ARG A 905 27.55 -18.91 18.84
N PRO A 906 27.68 -19.50 17.64
CA PRO A 906 28.89 -19.39 16.84
C PRO A 906 29.17 -17.98 16.32
N ALA A 907 28.15 -17.15 16.06
CA ALA A 907 28.37 -15.76 15.66
C ALA A 907 28.88 -14.91 16.83
N ALA A 908 28.30 -15.07 18.02
CA ALA A 908 28.79 -14.39 19.22
C ALA A 908 30.23 -14.78 19.57
N ARG A 909 30.56 -16.09 19.48
CA ARG A 909 31.92 -16.60 19.65
C ARG A 909 32.90 -15.98 18.65
N GLN A 910 32.52 -15.95 17.38
CA GLN A 910 33.38 -15.40 16.33
C GLN A 910 33.58 -13.89 16.48
N LEU A 911 32.52 -13.13 16.82
CA LEU A 911 32.64 -11.70 17.09
C LEU A 911 33.57 -11.45 18.27
N LEU A 912 33.39 -12.17 19.39
CA LEU A 912 34.30 -12.04 20.54
C LEU A 912 35.75 -12.30 20.15
N TYR A 913 36.02 -13.36 19.38
CA TYR A 913 37.36 -13.65 18.87
C TYR A 913 37.94 -12.50 18.02
N SER A 914 37.15 -11.95 17.10
CA SER A 914 37.55 -10.80 16.27
C SER A 914 37.90 -9.58 17.13
N LEU A 915 37.09 -9.28 18.15
CA LEU A 915 37.35 -8.17 19.07
C LEU A 915 38.61 -8.38 19.91
N LYS A 916 38.81 -9.60 20.44
CA LYS A 916 40.02 -9.92 21.22
C LYS A 916 41.28 -9.78 20.37
N ARG A 917 41.27 -10.26 19.12
CA ARG A 917 42.40 -10.11 18.19
C ARG A 917 42.68 -8.67 17.82
N TYR A 918 41.62 -7.92 17.56
CA TYR A 918 41.74 -6.49 17.28
C TYR A 918 42.39 -5.76 18.45
N MET A 919 41.89 -5.96 19.68
CA MET A 919 42.42 -5.34 20.90
C MET A 919 43.83 -5.78 21.29
N ALA A 920 44.22 -6.99 20.88
CA ALA A 920 45.58 -7.51 21.02
C ALA A 920 46.57 -6.90 20.01
N SER A 921 46.09 -6.20 18.98
CA SER A 921 46.90 -5.69 17.87
C SER A 921 47.18 -4.19 17.98
N ASN A 922 48.17 -3.72 17.22
CA ASN A 922 48.44 -2.28 17.07
C ASN A 922 47.32 -1.52 16.37
N ALA A 923 46.40 -2.20 15.68
CA ALA A 923 45.25 -1.57 15.04
C ALA A 923 44.26 -1.02 16.07
N PHE A 924 44.19 -1.59 17.27
CA PHE A 924 43.35 -1.05 18.34
C PHE A 924 43.98 0.21 18.93
N ASN A 925 43.60 1.34 18.35
CA ASN A 925 44.11 2.65 18.71
C ASN A 925 42.98 3.69 18.66
N PRO A 926 42.01 3.61 19.58
CA PRO A 926 40.85 4.50 19.57
C PRO A 926 41.31 5.95 19.67
N ARG A 927 40.83 6.79 18.74
CA ARG A 927 41.22 8.21 18.64
C ARG A 927 40.29 9.13 19.40
N GLU A 928 39.02 8.75 19.50
CA GLU A 928 38.00 9.56 20.15
C GLU A 928 38.15 9.50 21.66
N GLU A 929 38.39 10.66 22.27
CA GLU A 929 38.56 10.79 23.71
C GLU A 929 37.20 10.96 24.39
N VAL A 930 36.93 10.08 25.36
CA VAL A 930 35.69 10.11 26.16
C VAL A 930 36.07 10.24 27.63
N HIS A 931 35.41 11.18 28.31
CA HIS A 931 35.62 11.37 29.73
C HIS A 931 35.07 10.18 30.52
N LEU A 932 35.82 9.70 31.52
CA LEU A 932 35.43 8.54 32.34
C LEU A 932 34.03 8.69 32.96
N ALA A 933 33.62 9.93 33.29
CA ALA A 933 32.28 10.21 33.82
C ALA A 933 31.15 9.87 32.83
N ALA A 934 31.34 10.12 31.53
CA ALA A 934 30.37 9.74 30.51
C ALA A 934 30.24 8.21 30.41
N CYS A 935 31.35 7.48 30.49
CA CYS A 935 31.33 6.02 30.56
C CYS A 935 30.59 5.51 31.81
N ARG A 936 30.79 6.13 32.98
CA ARG A 936 30.04 5.78 34.22
C ARG A 936 28.55 6.06 34.10
N ALA A 937 28.18 7.15 33.43
CA ALA A 937 26.79 7.57 33.30
C ALA A 937 25.91 6.48 32.67
N LEU A 938 26.48 5.67 31.77
CA LEU A 938 25.82 4.50 31.16
C LEU A 938 25.29 3.48 32.18
N PHE A 939 25.93 3.37 33.34
CA PHE A 939 25.63 2.36 34.36
C PHE A 939 24.95 2.94 35.60
N ASN A 940 25.03 4.26 35.80
CA ASN A 940 24.64 4.89 37.05
C ASN A 940 23.50 5.88 36.91
N THR A 941 23.19 6.33 35.70
CA THR A 941 22.18 7.37 35.47
C THR A 941 21.19 6.94 34.40
N PRO A 942 19.89 7.23 34.55
CA PRO A 942 18.91 6.99 33.49
C PRO A 942 19.11 7.95 32.30
N SER A 943 18.42 7.67 31.19
CA SER A 943 18.29 8.60 30.06
C SER A 943 17.63 9.90 30.52
N ARG A 944 18.08 11.07 30.02
CA ARG A 944 17.47 12.37 30.37
C ARG A 944 16.09 12.55 29.76
N GLU A 945 15.89 12.05 28.54
CA GLU A 945 14.59 12.05 27.86
C GLU A 945 14.05 10.63 27.74
N THR A 946 12.86 10.42 28.29
CA THR A 946 12.07 9.20 28.11
C THR A 946 10.78 9.53 27.39
N TRP A 947 10.20 8.56 26.69
CA TRP A 947 8.89 8.76 26.08
C TRP A 947 7.79 8.73 27.14
N ASP A 948 6.90 9.71 27.09
CA ASP A 948 5.65 9.73 27.84
C ASP A 948 4.49 9.97 26.87
N SER A 949 3.60 8.98 26.75
CA SER A 949 2.40 9.05 25.91
C SER A 949 1.18 9.61 26.67
N PHE A 950 1.27 9.85 27.98
CA PHE A 950 0.11 10.18 28.81
C PHE A 950 0.26 11.57 29.45
N THR A 951 -0.74 12.44 29.26
CA THR A 951 -0.94 13.61 30.14
C THR A 951 -2.41 13.89 30.42
N ASN A 952 -2.66 14.57 31.54
CA ASN A 952 -3.97 15.11 31.89
C ASN A 952 -4.42 16.25 30.95
N ASP A 953 -3.50 16.83 30.17
CA ASP A 953 -3.70 17.95 29.25
C ASP A 953 -4.08 17.50 27.82
N THR A 954 -4.59 16.26 27.69
CA THR A 954 -5.06 15.73 26.41
C THR A 954 -6.05 16.73 25.77
N PRO A 955 -5.88 17.13 24.50
CA PRO A 955 -6.82 17.98 23.79
C PRO A 955 -8.26 17.46 23.92
N ASP A 956 -9.26 18.33 24.05
CA ASP A 956 -10.65 17.93 24.33
C ASP A 956 -11.22 16.99 23.25
N GLU A 957 -10.76 17.12 22.02
CA GLU A 957 -11.06 16.23 20.88
C GLU A 957 -10.54 14.79 21.04
N LEU A 958 -9.66 14.53 22.00
CA LEU A 958 -9.10 13.20 22.30
C LEU A 958 -9.59 12.64 23.65
N LYS A 959 -10.45 13.36 24.38
CA LYS A 959 -11.07 12.88 25.63
C LYS A 959 -12.32 12.04 25.30
N PRO A 960 -12.50 10.84 25.91
CA PRO A 960 -13.74 10.08 25.76
C PRO A 960 -14.95 10.91 26.17
N GLY A 961 -15.83 11.24 25.22
CA GLY A 961 -17.00 12.11 25.45
C GLY A 961 -16.88 13.56 24.95
N GLY A 962 -15.75 13.95 24.33
CA GLY A 962 -15.60 15.23 23.62
C GLY A 962 -16.40 15.34 22.31
N HIS A 963 -17.07 14.24 21.93
CA HIS A 963 -18.03 14.16 20.83
C HIS A 963 -19.40 13.69 21.35
N LYS A 964 -19.88 14.29 22.45
CA LYS A 964 -21.29 14.14 22.80
C LYS A 964 -22.18 14.91 21.84
#